data_AF-A0A2V2G7U6-F1
#
_entry.id   AF-A0A2V2G7U6-F1
#
_cell.length_a   1.000
_cell.length_b   1.000
_cell.length_c   1.000
_cell.angle_alpha   90.00
_cell.angle_beta   90.00
_cell.angle_gamma   90.00
#
_symmetry.space_group_name_H-M   'P 1'
#
loop_
_entity.id
_entity.type
_entity.pdbx_description
1 polymer ?
#
loop_
_entity_poly.entity_id
_entity_poly.type
_entity_poly.pdbx_seq_one_letter_code
_entity_poly.pdbx_strand_id
1 'polypeptide(L)'
;MTDPTRALLRYWRKSILDANSFPGTAADIRSRWPCSLDNLEQGRLAGHALKEWQRKLDETRKESGELAVVPFVYQKSHQAGAGPGYKKNFLFPLYLPCEADRDGLLVPRENAQPVIPRELLEPQEATAYGITIGDTATFDLALEEYLQQGTGSSLAEYLESGKRILRAVAPSLNAMLAAQGYTLTEKALVVGECPVKAAEHIKRLYDALLSETKLSGLPLLETFCRAEGAGAPPAPTEHSFSARLGYPNREHSLADNQRLAAACVLRLQEGDMLAVNGPPGTGKTAALLSFIATETVRSVLEGAEHPSIIVAASTNNQAVTNILDDFARIPADEGLYCRWIPWMRSFGSYFPANNKKEAAEQQGRQTDIFFEKCRAPESIRQAEEEMLRRAKEFAGRPLPLAEIPAFLKQELTARYRRLTDIERTYARLAAFHAALGDVAALPDADLQTLRDGAERFLERWKSTLQERSLWEKLLFFLPNVKKRVGKRLVNVYVEYWPEALRALLPQPTGTDIPPAFPEEADAVRIALLQCLTTRAAYSDALTQGIGRKPDDTPLTLAEADRLLDATLRRSLFWLAVHYWEAVWIAKAKQGDAKNWPTTPSDLPREWRMRMMLTPCAVVTFFMLPAVFKHAGPLGNAIDLLIADEAGQVSPEVAAPSFALAKRAVVVGDDKQIPPVWGVPAGVDFANAATVGLDKERLTAKGQTASGGSLMRVAQAASAFTQDFAGQVDADTAQALGKGLYLVEHRRCITPIIQYCNALCYAGILVPKNDGTPPSGIPPFLGVHVAGKTQRMQGGSRCNSKEADRIALWLADHRDALYQTYGQDLRNVVGVITPFKAQIGLLQQALAGRGIDGVTVGTVHALQGAERPVVLFSPVCTADDGGRHLFFNQSPHMLNVAVSRAKHNFIVVGDMRLLSQVAPGSPYGMLADYLTFEPVASRLDEKFPPDLRPSRLLAGSLHDRFLQEAFAHARSTLFIASPWIKEKVVRSLLGIIQDCVMRGVTVYVLTDCEKCADPRDMEACALLQNTGVQVLWGKRLHAKALYCDAELAVMGSFNWLSANRETYKQTERGFLHVPENTYEEILNLCAECGVEPEIRHKLEIFFLGNPKMAV
;
A
#
# COMPACT_ATOMS: atom_id res chain seq x y z
N MET A 1 9.06 3.88 -32.76
CA MET A 1 8.79 2.65 -32.01
C MET A 1 9.64 1.52 -32.55
N THR A 2 10.44 0.91 -31.69
CA THR A 2 11.23 -0.28 -32.00
C THR A 2 10.34 -1.53 -32.12
N ASP A 3 10.80 -2.55 -32.84
CA ASP A 3 10.06 -3.81 -33.05
C ASP A 3 9.65 -4.53 -31.74
N PRO A 4 10.52 -4.60 -30.70
CA PRO A 4 10.15 -5.17 -29.41
C PRO A 4 9.00 -4.41 -28.70
N THR A 5 8.94 -3.09 -28.87
CA THR A 5 7.86 -2.25 -28.32
C THR A 5 6.54 -2.59 -28.97
N ARG A 6 6.51 -2.76 -30.30
CA ARG A 6 5.28 -3.16 -31.01
C ARG A 6 4.82 -4.55 -30.60
N ALA A 7 5.73 -5.52 -30.45
CA ALA A 7 5.40 -6.86 -29.97
C ALA A 7 4.72 -6.80 -28.59
N LEU A 8 5.27 -6.05 -27.65
CA LEU A 8 4.71 -5.88 -26.31
C LEU A 8 3.34 -5.19 -26.31
N LEU A 9 3.16 -4.15 -27.14
CA LEU A 9 1.87 -3.50 -27.31
C LEU A 9 0.81 -4.44 -27.91
N ARG A 10 1.16 -5.27 -28.89
CA ARG A 10 0.27 -6.30 -29.46
C ARG A 10 -0.14 -7.33 -28.39
N TYR A 11 0.82 -7.78 -27.60
CA TYR A 11 0.58 -8.70 -26.49
C TYR A 11 -0.37 -8.12 -25.43
N TRP A 12 -0.11 -6.91 -24.93
CA TRP A 12 -0.98 -6.28 -23.93
C TRP A 12 -2.36 -5.95 -24.48
N ARG A 13 -2.46 -5.48 -25.73
CA ARG A 13 -3.75 -5.30 -26.40
C ARG A 13 -4.55 -6.61 -26.43
N LYS A 14 -3.93 -7.72 -26.81
CA LYS A 14 -4.57 -9.04 -26.83
C LYS A 14 -5.04 -9.45 -25.43
N SER A 15 -4.18 -9.26 -24.43
CA SER A 15 -4.50 -9.57 -23.03
C SER A 15 -5.67 -8.76 -22.49
N ILE A 16 -5.82 -7.47 -22.87
CA ILE A 16 -7.00 -6.67 -22.49
C ILE A 16 -8.28 -7.19 -23.13
N LEU A 17 -8.24 -7.66 -24.37
CA LEU A 17 -9.41 -8.25 -25.03
C LEU A 17 -9.82 -9.55 -24.31
N ASP A 18 -8.84 -10.38 -23.97
CA ASP A 18 -9.07 -11.63 -23.26
C ASP A 18 -9.57 -11.38 -21.82
N ALA A 19 -9.07 -10.35 -21.13
CA ALA A 19 -9.52 -9.95 -19.80
C ALA A 19 -10.99 -9.50 -19.75
N ASN A 20 -11.50 -8.96 -20.86
CA ASN A 20 -12.88 -8.50 -21.01
C ASN A 20 -13.74 -9.51 -21.77
N SER A 21 -13.33 -10.78 -21.83
CA SER A 21 -14.11 -11.86 -22.44
C SER A 21 -15.01 -12.57 -21.42
N PHE A 22 -15.98 -13.35 -21.90
CA PHE A 22 -16.82 -14.19 -21.04
C PHE A 22 -16.04 -15.41 -20.52
N PRO A 23 -16.29 -15.89 -19.29
CA PRO A 23 -15.58 -17.05 -18.72
C PRO A 23 -16.03 -18.36 -19.35
N GLY A 24 -15.15 -19.36 -19.43
CA GLY A 24 -15.46 -20.68 -20.02
C GLY A 24 -16.23 -21.62 -19.09
N THR A 25 -16.22 -21.35 -17.79
CA THR A 25 -16.75 -22.26 -16.75
C THR A 25 -17.56 -21.54 -15.67
N ALA A 26 -18.35 -22.31 -14.91
CA ALA A 26 -19.22 -21.76 -13.85
C ALA A 26 -18.52 -21.23 -12.61
N ALA A 27 -17.20 -21.43 -12.45
CA ALA A 27 -16.50 -20.95 -11.26
C ALA A 27 -16.61 -19.42 -11.10
N ASP A 28 -16.76 -18.70 -12.22
CA ASP A 28 -16.64 -17.24 -12.28
C ASP A 28 -17.95 -16.52 -12.62
N ILE A 29 -19.06 -17.25 -12.77
CA ILE A 29 -20.37 -16.67 -13.10
C ILE A 29 -21.27 -16.64 -11.87
N ARG A 30 -21.44 -15.45 -11.28
CA ARG A 30 -22.27 -15.25 -10.08
C ARG A 30 -23.76 -15.14 -10.41
N SER A 31 -24.10 -14.47 -11.50
CA SER A 31 -25.47 -14.12 -11.87
C SER A 31 -25.97 -14.97 -13.04
N ARG A 32 -26.16 -16.27 -12.80
CA ARG A 32 -26.66 -17.23 -13.80
C ARG A 32 -28.09 -17.65 -13.48
N TRP A 33 -28.98 -17.49 -14.45
CA TRP A 33 -30.39 -17.83 -14.31
C TRP A 33 -30.78 -18.87 -15.34
N PRO A 34 -31.20 -20.08 -14.93
CA PRO A 34 -31.70 -21.09 -15.85
C PRO A 34 -32.94 -20.62 -16.60
N CYS A 35 -32.99 -20.91 -17.89
CA CYS A 35 -34.15 -20.66 -18.75
C CYS A 35 -34.37 -21.81 -19.75
N SER A 36 -35.57 -21.85 -20.33
CA SER A 36 -35.87 -22.76 -21.44
C SER A 36 -35.21 -22.26 -22.72
N LEU A 37 -34.71 -23.18 -23.55
CA LEU A 37 -34.20 -22.85 -24.88
C LEU A 37 -35.33 -22.32 -25.78
N ASP A 38 -36.54 -22.89 -25.69
CA ASP A 38 -37.71 -22.45 -26.46
C ASP A 38 -38.05 -20.98 -26.21
N ASN A 39 -37.93 -20.52 -24.97
CA ASN A 39 -38.19 -19.12 -24.61
C ASN A 39 -37.14 -18.18 -25.23
N LEU A 40 -35.88 -18.62 -25.27
CA LEU A 40 -34.80 -17.86 -25.93
C LEU A 40 -35.00 -17.81 -27.44
N GLU A 41 -35.41 -18.91 -28.08
CA GLU A 41 -35.69 -18.91 -29.52
C GLU A 41 -36.87 -17.99 -29.88
N GLN A 42 -37.82 -17.80 -28.96
CA GLN A 42 -38.91 -16.82 -29.07
C GLN A 42 -38.52 -15.39 -28.66
N GLY A 43 -37.27 -15.15 -28.29
CA GLY A 43 -36.80 -13.80 -27.94
C GLY A 43 -37.28 -13.29 -26.59
N ARG A 44 -37.61 -14.16 -25.61
CA ARG A 44 -38.17 -13.73 -24.33
C ARG A 44 -37.57 -14.43 -23.11
N LEU A 45 -37.37 -13.68 -22.03
CA LEU A 45 -37.15 -14.21 -20.68
C LEU A 45 -38.49 -14.57 -20.04
N ALA A 46 -38.53 -15.67 -19.30
CA ALA A 46 -39.72 -16.06 -18.55
C ALA A 46 -39.36 -16.73 -17.21
N GLY A 47 -40.36 -16.86 -16.34
CA GLY A 47 -40.24 -17.58 -15.07
C GLY A 47 -39.22 -16.95 -14.13
N HIS A 48 -38.33 -17.78 -13.57
CA HIS A 48 -37.32 -17.34 -12.61
C HIS A 48 -36.31 -16.34 -13.20
N ALA A 49 -35.87 -16.53 -14.45
CA ALA A 49 -34.90 -15.64 -15.09
C ALA A 49 -35.46 -14.22 -15.27
N LEU A 50 -36.75 -14.07 -15.61
CA LEU A 50 -37.40 -12.77 -15.72
C LEU A 50 -37.47 -12.04 -14.36
N LYS A 51 -37.85 -12.76 -13.30
CA LYS A 51 -37.94 -12.18 -11.94
C LYS A 51 -36.57 -11.66 -11.45
N GLU A 52 -35.52 -12.45 -11.65
CA GLU A 52 -34.17 -12.04 -11.27
C GLU A 52 -33.64 -10.87 -12.13
N TRP A 53 -33.99 -10.85 -13.42
CA TRP A 53 -33.66 -9.73 -14.30
C TRP A 53 -34.35 -8.43 -13.85
N GLN A 54 -35.65 -8.49 -13.55
CA GLN A 54 -36.41 -7.35 -13.02
C GLN A 54 -35.83 -6.83 -11.70
N ARG A 55 -35.48 -7.74 -10.77
CA ARG A 55 -34.79 -7.38 -9.53
C ARG A 55 -33.49 -6.63 -9.79
N LYS A 56 -32.70 -7.07 -10.77
CA LYS A 56 -31.46 -6.40 -11.17
C LYS A 56 -31.68 -5.02 -11.79
N LEU A 57 -32.73 -4.87 -12.60
CA LEU A 57 -33.13 -3.57 -13.15
C LEU A 57 -33.59 -2.61 -12.04
N ASP A 58 -34.30 -3.10 -11.03
CA ASP A 58 -34.72 -2.31 -9.87
C ASP A 58 -33.53 -1.84 -9.02
N GLU A 59 -32.55 -2.73 -8.78
CA GLU A 59 -31.30 -2.39 -8.10
C GLU A 59 -30.51 -1.29 -8.84
N THR A 60 -30.61 -1.25 -10.17
CA THR A 60 -29.87 -0.29 -11.03
C THR A 60 -30.71 0.91 -11.48
N ARG A 61 -32.00 0.94 -11.15
CA ARG A 61 -32.99 1.96 -11.57
C ARG A 61 -33.02 2.17 -13.10
N LYS A 62 -33.02 1.08 -13.87
CA LYS A 62 -33.06 1.11 -15.34
C LYS A 62 -34.32 0.41 -15.88
N GLU A 63 -34.72 0.79 -17.09
CA GLU A 63 -35.86 0.16 -17.81
C GLU A 63 -35.42 -0.97 -18.76
N SER A 64 -34.16 -0.95 -19.22
CA SER A 64 -33.51 -2.01 -19.99
C SER A 64 -32.04 -2.19 -19.55
N GLY A 65 -31.42 -3.28 -19.99
CA GLY A 65 -30.01 -3.54 -19.71
C GLY A 65 -29.39 -4.63 -20.56
N GLU A 66 -28.06 -4.69 -20.51
CA GLU A 66 -27.27 -5.71 -21.22
C GLU A 66 -27.17 -7.01 -20.41
N LEU A 67 -27.30 -8.14 -21.09
CA LEU A 67 -27.08 -9.50 -20.56
C LEU A 67 -26.50 -10.41 -21.64
N ALA A 68 -26.11 -11.63 -21.29
CA ALA A 68 -25.68 -12.63 -22.27
C ALA A 68 -26.49 -13.91 -22.17
N VAL A 69 -26.86 -14.45 -23.32
CA VAL A 69 -27.52 -15.74 -23.46
C VAL A 69 -26.48 -16.83 -23.68
N VAL A 70 -26.58 -17.93 -22.94
CA VAL A 70 -25.74 -19.11 -23.05
C VAL A 70 -26.62 -20.28 -23.49
N PRO A 71 -26.69 -20.57 -24.81
CA PRO A 71 -27.61 -21.56 -25.35
C PRO A 71 -27.17 -23.00 -25.05
N PHE A 72 -25.87 -23.24 -24.79
CA PHE A 72 -25.32 -24.56 -24.55
C PHE A 72 -24.66 -24.66 -23.18
N VAL A 73 -25.15 -25.59 -22.37
CA VAL A 73 -24.68 -25.80 -21.01
C VAL A 73 -24.30 -27.25 -20.84
N TYR A 74 -23.03 -27.54 -20.64
CA TYR A 74 -22.53 -28.89 -20.39
C TYR A 74 -22.25 -29.07 -18.92
N GLN A 75 -22.61 -30.23 -18.37
CA GLN A 75 -22.39 -30.58 -16.98
C GLN A 75 -21.52 -31.83 -16.84
N LYS A 76 -20.53 -31.82 -15.94
CA LYS A 76 -19.70 -32.98 -15.66
C LYS A 76 -20.43 -33.99 -14.77
N SER A 77 -20.41 -35.26 -15.17
CA SER A 77 -20.96 -36.38 -14.40
C SER A 77 -20.11 -36.67 -13.14
N HIS A 78 -20.75 -36.89 -11.99
CA HIS A 78 -20.07 -37.19 -10.73
C HIS A 78 -19.46 -38.61 -10.77
N GLN A 79 -18.14 -38.74 -10.65
CA GLN A 79 -17.50 -40.01 -10.26
C GLN A 79 -17.24 -40.02 -8.75
N ALA A 80 -17.70 -41.07 -8.07
CA ALA A 80 -17.46 -41.29 -6.65
C ALA A 80 -15.95 -41.54 -6.43
N GLY A 81 -15.27 -40.64 -5.69
CA GLY A 81 -13.88 -40.84 -5.25
C GLY A 81 -12.87 -39.72 -5.56
N ALA A 82 -13.24 -38.65 -6.27
CA ALA A 82 -12.32 -37.53 -6.50
C ALA A 82 -12.23 -36.59 -5.26
N GLY A 83 -11.02 -36.28 -4.81
CA GLY A 83 -10.72 -35.39 -3.69
C GLY A 83 -11.21 -33.92 -3.86
N PRO A 84 -10.92 -33.02 -2.90
CA PRO A 84 -11.66 -31.77 -2.66
C PRO A 84 -11.48 -30.61 -3.68
N GLY A 85 -11.22 -30.91 -4.95
CA GLY A 85 -11.16 -29.94 -6.07
C GLY A 85 -12.51 -29.68 -6.75
N TYR A 86 -13.58 -29.42 -5.99
CA TYR A 86 -14.99 -29.35 -6.43
C TYR A 86 -15.44 -27.99 -7.03
N LYS A 87 -14.78 -27.46 -8.08
CA LYS A 87 -15.22 -26.18 -8.70
C LYS A 87 -15.64 -26.23 -10.17
N LYS A 88 -15.63 -27.40 -10.82
CA LYS A 88 -15.64 -27.51 -12.30
C LYS A 88 -16.73 -28.45 -12.83
N ASN A 89 -17.99 -28.14 -12.54
CA ASN A 89 -19.12 -28.98 -12.97
C ASN A 89 -19.84 -28.47 -14.21
N PHE A 90 -19.59 -27.25 -14.70
CA PHE A 90 -20.27 -26.71 -15.87
C PHE A 90 -19.32 -26.01 -16.84
N LEU A 91 -19.59 -26.16 -18.13
CA LEU A 91 -18.84 -25.57 -19.24
C LEU A 91 -19.81 -24.82 -20.17
N PHE A 92 -19.41 -23.62 -20.62
CA PHE A 92 -20.20 -22.72 -21.46
C PHE A 92 -19.41 -22.34 -22.71
N PRO A 93 -19.60 -23.05 -23.83
CA PRO A 93 -18.78 -22.84 -25.01
C PRO A 93 -19.18 -21.62 -25.84
N LEU A 94 -20.35 -21.02 -25.59
CA LEU A 94 -20.85 -19.90 -26.40
C LEU A 94 -21.69 -18.92 -25.56
N TYR A 95 -21.42 -17.63 -25.76
CA TYR A 95 -22.17 -16.51 -25.21
C TYR A 95 -22.70 -15.64 -26.34
N LEU A 96 -23.92 -15.17 -26.18
CA LEU A 96 -24.62 -14.29 -27.12
C LEU A 96 -25.05 -13.02 -26.38
N PRO A 97 -24.29 -11.92 -26.48
CA PRO A 97 -24.67 -10.64 -25.90
C PRO A 97 -25.99 -10.11 -26.45
N CYS A 98 -26.91 -9.74 -25.55
CA CYS A 98 -28.23 -9.20 -25.87
C CYS A 98 -28.57 -8.00 -24.99
N GLU A 99 -29.56 -7.23 -25.41
CA GLU A 99 -30.27 -6.29 -24.55
C GLU A 99 -31.63 -6.86 -24.18
N ALA A 100 -32.04 -6.66 -22.93
CA ALA A 100 -33.35 -7.06 -22.43
C ALA A 100 -34.07 -5.87 -21.80
N ASP A 101 -35.34 -5.70 -22.13
CA ASP A 101 -36.23 -4.77 -21.44
C ASP A 101 -36.78 -5.36 -20.13
N ARG A 102 -37.61 -4.59 -19.43
CA ARG A 102 -38.25 -4.99 -18.16
C ARG A 102 -39.24 -6.15 -18.32
N ASP A 103 -39.85 -6.29 -19.49
CA ASP A 103 -40.79 -7.36 -19.81
C ASP A 103 -40.08 -8.65 -20.29
N GLY A 104 -38.75 -8.58 -20.42
CA GLY A 104 -37.91 -9.69 -20.79
C GLY A 104 -37.80 -9.91 -22.29
N LEU A 105 -38.19 -8.95 -23.13
CA LEU A 105 -37.95 -9.04 -24.57
C LEU A 105 -36.45 -8.91 -24.83
N LEU A 106 -35.90 -9.91 -25.51
CA LEU A 106 -34.49 -10.01 -25.84
C LEU A 106 -34.25 -9.60 -27.30
N VAL A 107 -33.33 -8.65 -27.49
CA VAL A 107 -32.84 -8.26 -28.80
C VAL A 107 -31.33 -8.42 -28.88
N PRO A 108 -30.76 -8.88 -30.02
CA PRO A 108 -29.33 -8.80 -30.24
C PRO A 108 -28.87 -7.36 -30.03
N ARG A 109 -27.76 -7.17 -29.33
CA ARG A 109 -27.19 -5.84 -29.19
C ARG A 109 -26.74 -5.32 -30.56
N GLU A 110 -26.78 -4.01 -30.75
CA GLU A 110 -26.20 -3.38 -31.95
C GLU A 110 -24.72 -3.78 -32.13
N ASN A 111 -24.38 -4.34 -33.28
CA ASN A 111 -23.08 -4.95 -33.60
C ASN A 111 -22.65 -6.09 -32.66
N ALA A 112 -23.61 -6.88 -32.14
CA ALA A 112 -23.31 -8.01 -31.27
C ALA A 112 -22.55 -9.12 -32.01
N GLN A 113 -21.52 -9.64 -31.35
CA GLN A 113 -20.67 -10.72 -31.83
C GLN A 113 -20.88 -11.94 -30.93
N PRO A 114 -21.13 -13.14 -31.47
CA PRO A 114 -21.08 -14.37 -30.68
C PRO A 114 -19.69 -14.54 -30.08
N VAL A 115 -19.61 -14.89 -28.80
CA VAL A 115 -18.33 -15.00 -28.08
C VAL A 115 -18.09 -16.44 -27.66
N ILE A 116 -16.95 -16.99 -28.06
CA ILE A 116 -16.40 -18.22 -27.48
C ILE A 116 -15.36 -17.81 -26.42
N PRO A 117 -15.47 -18.30 -25.18
CA PRO A 117 -14.51 -17.98 -24.14
C PRO A 117 -13.07 -18.32 -24.54
N ARG A 118 -12.18 -17.34 -24.40
CA ARG A 118 -10.75 -17.47 -24.72
C ARG A 118 -10.08 -18.67 -24.03
N GLU A 119 -10.50 -18.99 -22.81
CA GLU A 119 -10.00 -20.12 -22.00
C GLU A 119 -10.25 -21.49 -22.63
N LEU A 120 -11.16 -21.58 -23.61
CA LEU A 120 -11.48 -22.82 -24.32
C LEU A 120 -10.76 -22.94 -25.67
N LEU A 121 -9.98 -21.92 -26.05
CA LEU A 121 -9.31 -21.84 -27.35
C LEU A 121 -7.80 -21.95 -27.23
N GLU A 122 -7.18 -22.65 -28.17
CA GLU A 122 -5.73 -22.69 -28.33
C GLU A 122 -5.19 -21.51 -29.15
N PRO A 123 -3.95 -21.05 -28.91
CA PRO A 123 -2.97 -21.62 -27.96
C PRO A 123 -3.22 -21.23 -26.50
N GLN A 124 -2.92 -22.13 -25.57
CA GLN A 124 -2.88 -21.91 -24.12
C GLN A 124 -1.74 -22.74 -23.49
N GLU A 125 -0.96 -22.18 -22.54
CA GLU A 125 -0.04 -23.03 -21.77
C GLU A 125 -0.87 -23.94 -20.87
N ALA A 126 -0.76 -25.24 -21.09
CA ALA A 126 -1.60 -26.27 -20.48
C ALA A 126 -1.71 -26.10 -18.95
N THR A 127 -2.75 -25.41 -18.45
CA THR A 127 -3.08 -25.36 -17.02
C THR A 127 -4.55 -25.03 -16.73
N ALA A 128 -4.97 -25.43 -15.53
CA ALA A 128 -6.28 -25.35 -14.87
C ALA A 128 -7.43 -26.22 -15.42
N TYR A 129 -7.93 -26.02 -16.64
CA TYR A 129 -9.22 -26.62 -17.06
C TYR A 129 -9.08 -27.91 -17.88
N GLY A 130 -8.00 -28.03 -18.67
CA GLY A 130 -7.71 -29.22 -19.47
C GLY A 130 -8.68 -29.47 -20.63
N ILE A 131 -9.48 -28.47 -21.02
CA ILE A 131 -10.46 -28.57 -22.10
C ILE A 131 -10.18 -27.47 -23.13
N THR A 132 -9.65 -27.87 -24.28
CA THR A 132 -9.63 -27.06 -25.51
C THR A 132 -10.76 -27.53 -26.41
N ILE A 133 -11.56 -26.62 -26.95
CA ILE A 133 -12.64 -26.96 -27.90
C ILE A 133 -12.30 -26.60 -29.36
N GLY A 134 -11.32 -25.71 -29.57
CA GLY A 134 -10.89 -25.24 -30.89
C GLY A 134 -9.73 -24.24 -30.75
N ASP A 135 -9.42 -23.50 -31.81
CA ASP A 135 -8.32 -22.52 -31.82
C ASP A 135 -8.81 -21.09 -32.13
N THR A 136 -8.02 -20.10 -31.70
CA THR A 136 -8.36 -18.68 -31.87
C THR A 136 -8.39 -18.25 -33.33
N ALA A 137 -7.55 -18.81 -34.21
CA ALA A 137 -7.49 -18.38 -35.61
C ALA A 137 -8.75 -18.81 -36.37
N THR A 138 -9.23 -20.04 -36.12
CA THR A 138 -10.49 -20.52 -36.67
C THR A 138 -11.68 -19.70 -36.16
N PHE A 139 -11.67 -19.32 -34.87
CA PHE A 139 -12.72 -18.45 -34.32
C PHE A 139 -12.71 -17.06 -34.97
N ASP A 140 -11.54 -16.43 -35.11
CA ASP A 140 -11.40 -15.12 -35.72
C ASP A 140 -11.90 -15.14 -37.18
N LEU A 141 -11.57 -16.17 -37.97
CA LEU A 141 -12.07 -16.33 -39.35
C LEU A 141 -13.59 -16.49 -39.40
N ALA A 142 -14.16 -17.34 -38.54
CA ALA A 142 -15.61 -17.53 -38.48
C ALA A 142 -16.34 -16.25 -38.04
N LEU A 143 -15.73 -15.45 -37.17
CA LEU A 143 -16.26 -14.18 -36.73
C LEU A 143 -16.18 -13.11 -37.82
N GLU A 144 -15.09 -13.05 -38.59
CA GLU A 144 -14.95 -12.17 -39.75
C GLU A 144 -16.02 -12.45 -40.81
N GLU A 145 -16.27 -13.71 -41.13
CA GLU A 145 -17.33 -14.11 -42.06
C GLU A 145 -18.71 -13.66 -41.56
N TYR A 146 -18.99 -13.82 -40.26
CA TYR A 146 -20.21 -13.33 -39.64
C TYR A 146 -20.35 -11.80 -39.74
N LEU A 147 -19.27 -11.05 -39.51
CA LEU A 147 -19.29 -9.58 -39.60
C LEU A 147 -19.57 -9.08 -41.01
N GLN A 148 -19.18 -9.82 -42.05
CA GLN A 148 -19.52 -9.51 -43.45
C GLN A 148 -20.99 -9.76 -43.77
N GLN A 149 -21.63 -10.75 -43.12
CA GLN A 149 -23.04 -11.11 -43.32
C GLN A 149 -24.00 -10.19 -42.55
N GLY A 150 -23.52 -9.49 -41.52
CA GLY A 150 -24.30 -8.58 -40.69
C GLY A 150 -24.98 -9.27 -39.50
N THR A 151 -25.28 -8.51 -38.44
CA THR A 151 -26.04 -9.03 -37.29
C THR A 151 -27.48 -9.28 -37.72
N GLY A 152 -27.97 -10.52 -37.55
CA GLY A 152 -29.37 -10.87 -37.83
C GLY A 152 -30.36 -9.93 -37.11
N SER A 153 -31.52 -9.71 -37.73
CA SER A 153 -32.55 -8.78 -37.25
C SER A 153 -33.38 -9.34 -36.09
N SER A 154 -33.32 -10.66 -35.87
CA SER A 154 -34.01 -11.36 -34.78
C SER A 154 -33.05 -12.16 -33.90
N LEU A 155 -33.47 -12.46 -32.67
CA LEU A 155 -32.67 -13.30 -31.77
C LEU A 155 -32.48 -14.73 -32.28
N ALA A 156 -33.47 -15.28 -32.99
CA ALA A 156 -33.38 -16.61 -33.60
C ALA A 156 -32.27 -16.67 -34.66
N GLU A 157 -32.18 -15.66 -35.53
CA GLU A 157 -31.08 -15.54 -36.50
C GLU A 157 -29.72 -15.40 -35.80
N TYR A 158 -29.67 -14.61 -34.72
CA TYR A 158 -28.44 -14.43 -33.95
C TYR A 158 -27.98 -15.71 -33.26
N LEU A 159 -28.91 -16.50 -32.73
CA LEU A 159 -28.66 -17.79 -32.11
C LEU A 159 -28.16 -18.83 -33.13
N GLU A 160 -28.76 -18.88 -34.33
CA GLU A 160 -28.27 -19.75 -35.41
C GLU A 160 -26.88 -19.35 -35.92
N SER A 161 -26.60 -18.06 -36.04
CA SER A 161 -25.26 -17.56 -36.36
C SER A 161 -24.23 -17.98 -35.30
N GLY A 162 -24.56 -17.86 -34.01
CA GLY A 162 -23.72 -18.36 -32.93
C GLY A 162 -23.47 -19.87 -33.00
N LYS A 163 -24.51 -20.67 -33.30
CA LYS A 163 -24.37 -22.12 -33.53
C LYS A 163 -23.42 -22.43 -34.69
N ARG A 164 -23.49 -21.67 -35.78
CA ARG A 164 -22.63 -21.83 -36.96
C ARG A 164 -21.16 -21.58 -36.62
N ILE A 165 -20.87 -20.48 -35.92
CA ILE A 165 -19.51 -20.15 -35.46
C ILE A 165 -18.98 -21.26 -34.53
N LEU A 166 -19.79 -21.70 -33.55
CA LEU A 166 -19.36 -22.76 -32.64
C LEU A 166 -19.06 -24.08 -33.36
N ARG A 167 -19.85 -24.45 -34.38
CA ARG A 167 -19.59 -25.65 -35.20
C ARG A 167 -18.33 -25.53 -36.04
N ALA A 168 -18.04 -24.34 -36.57
CA ALA A 168 -16.81 -24.09 -37.33
C ALA A 168 -15.57 -24.26 -36.44
N VAL A 169 -15.62 -23.73 -35.21
CA VAL A 169 -14.52 -23.77 -34.25
C VAL A 169 -14.38 -25.14 -33.57
N ALA A 170 -15.50 -25.79 -33.26
CA ALA A 170 -15.56 -27.03 -32.49
C ALA A 170 -16.49 -28.06 -33.15
N PRO A 171 -16.13 -28.62 -34.33
CA PRO A 171 -17.02 -29.50 -35.10
C PRO A 171 -17.40 -30.79 -34.35
N SER A 172 -16.53 -31.27 -33.47
CA SER A 172 -16.71 -32.50 -32.68
C SER A 172 -17.01 -32.24 -31.20
N LEU A 173 -17.51 -31.05 -30.86
CA LEU A 173 -17.68 -30.58 -29.47
C LEU A 173 -18.38 -31.61 -28.56
N ASN A 174 -19.54 -32.13 -29.00
CA ASN A 174 -20.32 -33.08 -28.20
C ASN A 174 -19.56 -34.37 -27.90
N ALA A 175 -18.92 -34.96 -28.91
CA ALA A 175 -18.17 -36.20 -28.76
C ALA A 175 -16.94 -36.01 -27.86
N MET A 176 -16.24 -34.89 -28.03
CA MET A 176 -15.06 -34.54 -27.25
C MET A 176 -15.41 -34.31 -25.77
N LEU A 177 -16.46 -33.55 -25.49
CA LEU A 177 -16.90 -33.27 -24.12
C LEU A 177 -17.46 -34.54 -23.44
N ALA A 178 -18.18 -35.38 -24.18
CA ALA A 178 -18.63 -36.68 -23.68
C ALA A 178 -17.46 -37.57 -23.26
N ALA A 179 -16.37 -37.63 -24.05
CA ALA A 179 -15.16 -38.37 -23.70
C ALA A 179 -14.48 -37.86 -22.41
N GLN A 180 -14.70 -36.59 -22.04
CA GLN A 180 -14.20 -35.98 -20.82
C GLN A 180 -15.22 -35.99 -19.65
N GLY A 181 -16.33 -36.71 -19.82
CA GLY A 181 -17.36 -36.91 -18.80
C GLY A 181 -18.39 -35.79 -18.69
N TYR A 182 -18.50 -34.91 -19.69
CA TYR A 182 -19.49 -33.84 -19.77
C TYR A 182 -20.70 -34.24 -20.63
N THR A 183 -21.89 -33.89 -20.17
CA THR A 183 -23.16 -34.09 -20.88
C THR A 183 -23.87 -32.76 -21.10
N LEU A 184 -24.40 -32.54 -22.30
CA LEU A 184 -25.24 -31.38 -22.60
C LEU A 184 -26.53 -31.45 -21.78
N THR A 185 -26.90 -30.35 -21.13
CA THR A 185 -28.15 -30.24 -20.37
C THR A 185 -29.28 -29.72 -21.25
N GLU A 186 -30.53 -30.01 -20.89
CA GLU A 186 -31.73 -29.49 -21.57
C GLU A 186 -32.02 -28.01 -21.27
N LYS A 187 -31.18 -27.34 -20.46
CA LYS A 187 -31.40 -25.97 -20.01
C LYS A 187 -30.41 -25.02 -20.65
N ALA A 188 -30.88 -23.84 -21.00
CA ALA A 188 -30.03 -22.70 -21.32
C ALA A 188 -29.82 -21.85 -20.07
N LEU A 189 -28.86 -20.92 -20.14
CA LEU A 189 -28.58 -19.97 -19.07
C LEU A 189 -28.62 -18.54 -19.60
N VAL A 190 -29.09 -17.65 -18.73
CA VAL A 190 -28.94 -16.21 -18.92
C VAL A 190 -27.95 -15.72 -17.88
N VAL A 191 -26.95 -14.98 -18.35
CA VAL A 191 -25.94 -14.36 -17.51
C VAL A 191 -26.22 -12.87 -17.48
N GLY A 192 -26.67 -12.38 -16.33
CA GLY A 192 -27.02 -10.96 -16.19
C GLY A 192 -25.82 -10.02 -16.25
N GLU A 193 -24.58 -10.52 -16.18
CA GLU A 193 -23.35 -9.73 -16.19
C GLU A 193 -22.62 -9.85 -17.53
N CYS A 194 -22.69 -8.81 -18.36
CA CYS A 194 -21.80 -8.67 -19.52
C CYS A 194 -20.44 -8.08 -19.10
N PRO A 195 -19.32 -8.53 -19.69
CA PRO A 195 -18.01 -7.93 -19.50
C PRO A 195 -18.06 -6.42 -19.72
N VAL A 196 -17.39 -5.68 -18.84
CA VAL A 196 -17.49 -4.23 -18.79
C VAL A 196 -16.78 -3.62 -20.01
N LYS A 197 -17.44 -2.71 -20.75
CA LYS A 197 -16.81 -1.89 -21.82
C LYS A 197 -15.73 -0.91 -21.31
N ALA A 198 -15.28 -1.03 -20.06
CA ALA A 198 -14.42 -0.06 -19.38
C ALA A 198 -13.08 0.14 -20.11
N ALA A 199 -12.60 -0.88 -20.83
CA ALA A 199 -11.35 -0.82 -21.57
C ALA A 199 -11.49 -0.34 -23.03
N GLU A 200 -12.67 0.07 -23.50
CA GLU A 200 -12.88 0.48 -24.89
C GLU A 200 -12.00 1.69 -25.28
N HIS A 201 -11.84 2.65 -24.37
CA HIS A 201 -10.97 3.81 -24.58
C HIS A 201 -9.48 3.41 -24.65
N ILE A 202 -9.07 2.45 -23.82
CA ILE A 202 -7.72 1.88 -23.80
C ILE A 202 -7.46 1.13 -25.11
N LYS A 203 -8.40 0.27 -25.55
CA LYS A 203 -8.33 -0.46 -26.81
C LYS A 203 -8.14 0.47 -28.01
N ARG A 204 -8.94 1.54 -28.10
CA ARG A 204 -8.80 2.54 -29.19
C ARG A 204 -7.42 3.19 -29.21
N LEU A 205 -6.83 3.45 -28.05
CA LEU A 205 -5.47 3.99 -27.98
C LEU A 205 -4.43 2.97 -28.42
N TYR A 206 -4.57 1.70 -28.03
CA TYR A 206 -3.72 0.62 -28.57
C TYR A 206 -3.85 0.49 -30.09
N ASP A 207 -5.08 0.50 -30.63
CA ASP A 207 -5.34 0.44 -32.07
C ASP A 207 -4.64 1.60 -32.79
N ALA A 208 -4.71 2.82 -32.24
CA ALA A 208 -4.02 3.98 -32.78
C ALA A 208 -2.47 3.84 -32.70
N LEU A 209 -1.93 3.34 -31.58
CA LEU A 209 -0.47 3.13 -31.41
C LEU A 209 0.09 2.04 -32.33
N LEU A 210 -0.72 1.04 -32.68
CA LEU A 210 -0.34 -0.07 -33.57
C LEU A 210 -0.61 0.23 -35.05
N SER A 211 -1.48 1.21 -35.35
CA SER A 211 -1.70 1.69 -36.71
C SER A 211 -0.47 2.41 -37.27
N GLU A 212 -0.27 2.39 -38.59
CA GLU A 212 0.84 3.10 -39.26
C GLU A 212 0.69 4.64 -39.23
N THR A 213 -0.38 5.16 -38.62
CA THR A 213 -0.66 6.59 -38.53
C THR A 213 0.12 7.31 -37.41
N LYS A 214 1.10 8.13 -37.81
CA LYS A 214 1.56 9.43 -37.22
C LYS A 214 1.79 9.60 -35.69
N LEU A 215 1.99 8.55 -34.88
CA LEU A 215 2.54 8.69 -33.52
C LEU A 215 4.03 8.27 -33.50
N SER A 216 4.93 9.24 -33.68
CA SER A 216 6.39 9.06 -33.60
C SER A 216 6.97 9.88 -32.44
N GLY A 217 8.15 9.47 -31.93
CA GLY A 217 8.82 10.18 -30.84
C GLY A 217 8.12 10.02 -29.49
N LEU A 218 7.86 8.78 -29.05
CA LEU A 218 7.22 8.47 -27.76
C LEU A 218 8.22 7.84 -26.78
N PRO A 219 9.24 8.60 -26.32
CA PRO A 219 10.36 8.04 -25.56
C PRO A 219 9.92 7.43 -24.24
N LEU A 220 8.91 8.02 -23.57
CA LEU A 220 8.43 7.51 -22.29
C LEU A 220 7.77 6.12 -22.43
N LEU A 221 6.98 5.93 -23.48
CA LEU A 221 6.41 4.63 -23.81
C LEU A 221 7.50 3.60 -24.16
N GLU A 222 8.55 4.03 -24.87
CA GLU A 222 9.67 3.14 -25.18
C GLU A 222 10.44 2.72 -23.92
N THR A 223 10.71 3.65 -23.00
CA THR A 223 11.27 3.36 -21.68
C THR A 223 10.39 2.37 -20.90
N PHE A 224 9.07 2.59 -20.91
CA PHE A 224 8.10 1.71 -20.27
C PHE A 224 8.13 0.29 -20.82
N CYS A 225 8.12 0.14 -22.14
CA CYS A 225 8.14 -1.17 -22.79
C CYS A 225 9.49 -1.88 -22.65
N ARG A 226 10.60 -1.14 -22.61
CA ARG A 226 11.92 -1.73 -22.33
C ARG A 226 12.02 -2.20 -20.89
N ALA A 227 11.47 -1.45 -19.94
CA ALA A 227 11.56 -1.71 -18.50
C ALA A 227 13.01 -2.03 -18.05
N GLU A 228 13.97 -1.28 -18.59
CA GLU A 228 15.39 -1.41 -18.32
C GLU A 228 15.98 -0.01 -18.13
N GLY A 229 16.17 0.40 -16.87
CA GLY A 229 16.97 1.58 -16.55
C GLY A 229 18.46 1.22 -16.66
N ALA A 230 19.11 1.54 -17.77
CA ALA A 230 20.55 1.30 -17.94
C ALA A 230 21.34 2.08 -16.87
N GLY A 231 21.99 1.37 -15.93
CA GLY A 231 22.90 1.96 -14.94
C GLY A 231 22.34 3.18 -14.20
N ALA A 232 21.05 3.16 -13.82
CA ALA A 232 20.38 4.27 -13.16
C ALA A 232 21.27 4.84 -12.03
N PRO A 233 21.68 6.12 -12.10
CA PRO A 233 22.58 6.69 -11.12
C PRO A 233 21.95 6.67 -9.72
N PRO A 234 22.77 6.65 -8.65
CA PRO A 234 22.26 6.87 -7.32
C PRO A 234 21.53 8.21 -7.27
N ALA A 235 20.43 8.23 -6.51
CA ALA A 235 19.71 9.45 -6.20
C ALA A 235 20.69 10.46 -5.59
N PRO A 236 20.53 11.75 -5.89
CA PRO A 236 21.46 12.76 -5.39
C PRO A 236 21.52 12.78 -3.86
N THR A 237 22.72 12.94 -3.31
CA THR A 237 22.91 13.12 -1.87
C THR A 237 22.38 14.47 -1.39
N GLU A 238 22.40 15.49 -2.25
CA GLU A 238 21.83 16.79 -1.97
C GLU A 238 20.33 16.81 -2.29
N HIS A 239 19.52 17.23 -1.31
CA HIS A 239 18.06 17.35 -1.45
C HIS A 239 17.62 18.54 -2.35
N SER A 240 18.57 19.12 -3.10
CA SER A 240 18.43 20.31 -3.95
C SER A 240 17.65 21.41 -3.26
N PHE A 241 18.23 21.95 -2.17
CA PHE A 241 17.55 22.82 -1.20
C PHE A 241 16.83 23.98 -1.88
N SER A 242 17.52 24.79 -2.69
CA SER A 242 16.86 25.93 -3.36
C SER A 242 16.06 25.52 -4.60
N ALA A 243 16.45 24.44 -5.29
CA ALA A 243 15.73 23.97 -6.48
C ALA A 243 14.36 23.37 -6.14
N ARG A 244 14.15 22.91 -4.90
CA ARG A 244 12.84 22.47 -4.41
C ARG A 244 12.00 23.68 -4.00
N LEU A 245 11.04 24.03 -4.83
CA LEU A 245 10.40 25.35 -4.81
C LEU A 245 9.14 25.43 -3.93
N GLY A 246 8.20 24.50 -4.11
CA GLY A 246 6.83 24.67 -3.62
C GLY A 246 6.38 23.56 -2.68
N TYR A 247 5.69 23.95 -1.61
CA TYR A 247 4.99 23.01 -0.73
C TYR A 247 3.77 23.69 -0.08
N PRO A 248 2.54 23.17 -0.24
CA PRO A 248 1.34 23.91 0.13
C PRO A 248 0.95 23.85 1.62
N ASN A 249 1.43 22.85 2.36
CA ASN A 249 0.98 22.58 3.73
C ASN A 249 1.77 23.40 4.78
N ARG A 250 1.11 23.75 5.89
CA ARG A 250 1.68 24.48 7.04
C ARG A 250 2.05 23.56 8.20
N GLU A 251 1.32 22.48 8.41
CA GLU A 251 1.37 21.71 9.67
C GLU A 251 2.50 20.69 9.73
N HIS A 252 2.89 20.16 8.57
CA HIS A 252 3.86 19.07 8.50
C HIS A 252 4.89 19.34 7.40
N SER A 253 6.18 19.31 7.75
CA SER A 253 7.25 19.34 6.76
C SER A 253 7.38 17.98 6.06
N LEU A 254 7.96 18.00 4.85
CA LEU A 254 8.29 16.77 4.14
C LEU A 254 9.25 15.89 4.96
N ALA A 255 9.23 14.59 4.72
CA ALA A 255 10.27 13.67 5.17
C ALA A 255 11.49 13.76 4.23
N ASP A 256 12.66 13.31 4.68
CA ASP A 256 13.89 13.45 3.89
C ASP A 256 13.83 12.67 2.57
N ASN A 257 13.28 11.44 2.57
CA ASN A 257 13.05 10.67 1.35
C ASN A 257 11.97 11.27 0.43
N GLN A 258 11.02 12.04 0.97
CA GLN A 258 10.05 12.78 0.13
C GLN A 258 10.72 13.97 -0.55
N ARG A 259 11.64 14.67 0.14
CA ARG A 259 12.47 15.75 -0.45
C ARG A 259 13.39 15.20 -1.53
N LEU A 260 14.03 14.05 -1.27
CA LEU A 260 14.85 13.35 -2.24
C LEU A 260 14.05 12.99 -3.50
N ALA A 261 12.84 12.44 -3.33
CA ALA A 261 11.95 12.18 -4.46
C ALA A 261 11.63 13.45 -5.25
N ALA A 262 11.31 14.55 -4.59
CA ALA A 262 11.04 15.83 -5.26
C ALA A 262 12.27 16.35 -6.03
N ALA A 263 13.47 16.19 -5.48
CA ALA A 263 14.73 16.54 -6.15
C ALA A 263 14.98 15.69 -7.40
N CYS A 264 14.65 14.39 -7.37
CA CYS A 264 14.72 13.52 -8.54
C CYS A 264 13.71 13.92 -9.63
N VAL A 265 12.47 14.26 -9.26
CA VAL A 265 11.42 14.70 -10.21
C VAL A 265 11.87 15.91 -11.02
N LEU A 266 12.58 16.85 -10.39
CA LEU A 266 13.13 18.04 -11.05
C LEU A 266 14.19 17.73 -12.11
N ARG A 267 14.85 16.58 -12.01
CA ARG A 267 15.94 16.16 -12.90
C ARG A 267 15.48 15.25 -14.05
N LEU A 268 14.22 14.79 -14.01
CA LEU A 268 13.65 13.95 -15.06
C LEU A 268 13.63 14.68 -16.40
N GLN A 269 14.19 14.03 -17.41
CA GLN A 269 14.14 14.44 -18.80
C GLN A 269 12.92 13.83 -19.51
N GLU A 270 12.66 14.27 -20.74
CA GLU A 270 11.67 13.62 -21.59
C GLU A 270 12.06 12.16 -21.86
N GLY A 271 11.13 11.24 -21.61
CA GLY A 271 11.36 9.80 -21.67
C GLY A 271 11.61 9.14 -20.31
N ASP A 272 11.93 9.91 -19.28
CA ASP A 272 12.26 9.37 -17.96
C ASP A 272 11.01 9.03 -17.15
N MET A 273 11.16 8.02 -16.29
CA MET A 273 10.21 7.75 -15.23
C MET A 273 10.91 7.54 -13.89
N LEU A 274 10.22 7.94 -12.81
CA LEU A 274 10.68 7.71 -11.44
C LEU A 274 9.70 6.80 -10.71
N ALA A 275 10.21 5.68 -10.18
CA ALA A 275 9.45 4.87 -9.24
C ALA A 275 9.66 5.36 -7.81
N VAL A 276 8.56 5.61 -7.10
CA VAL A 276 8.55 5.97 -5.67
C VAL A 276 7.70 4.98 -4.90
N ASN A 277 8.37 4.04 -4.23
CA ASN A 277 7.73 3.13 -3.29
C ASN A 277 7.30 3.90 -2.04
N GLY A 278 6.00 3.95 -1.83
CA GLY A 278 5.38 4.56 -0.66
C GLY A 278 4.60 3.53 0.15
N PRO A 279 5.27 2.85 1.10
CA PRO A 279 4.63 2.01 2.10
C PRO A 279 3.49 2.71 2.84
N PRO A 280 2.57 2.00 3.51
CA PRO A 280 1.48 2.61 4.25
C PRO A 280 2.00 3.65 5.24
N GLY A 281 1.35 4.82 5.35
CA GLY A 281 1.69 5.84 6.36
C GLY A 281 2.99 6.62 6.12
N THR A 282 3.62 6.50 4.95
CA THR A 282 4.88 7.21 4.62
C THR A 282 4.70 8.54 3.88
N GLY A 283 3.44 9.00 3.77
CA GLY A 283 3.11 10.32 3.22
C GLY A 283 3.19 10.42 1.68
N LYS A 284 2.75 9.38 0.95
CA LYS A 284 2.59 9.40 -0.52
C LYS A 284 1.94 10.68 -1.05
N THR A 285 0.78 11.06 -0.51
CA THR A 285 0.08 12.29 -0.90
C THR A 285 0.94 13.54 -0.67
N ALA A 286 1.65 13.64 0.44
CA ALA A 286 2.49 14.80 0.72
C ALA A 286 3.62 14.96 -0.33
N ALA A 287 4.19 13.83 -0.79
CA ALA A 287 5.14 13.83 -1.90
C ALA A 287 4.48 14.29 -3.21
N LEU A 288 3.30 13.76 -3.55
CA LEU A 288 2.55 14.17 -4.74
C LEU A 288 2.25 15.68 -4.77
N LEU A 289 1.76 16.22 -3.66
CA LEU A 289 1.49 17.66 -3.50
C LEU A 289 2.76 18.48 -3.68
N SER A 290 3.90 18.01 -3.18
CA SER A 290 5.18 18.69 -3.36
C SER A 290 5.64 18.71 -4.82
N PHE A 291 5.45 17.61 -5.57
CA PHE A 291 5.79 17.57 -7.00
C PHE A 291 4.98 18.60 -7.78
N ILE A 292 3.67 18.64 -7.55
CA ILE A 292 2.73 19.53 -8.24
C ILE A 292 3.00 20.99 -7.88
N ALA A 293 3.20 21.27 -6.59
CA ALA A 293 3.53 22.62 -6.13
C ALA A 293 4.86 23.12 -6.70
N THR A 294 5.88 22.26 -6.74
CA THR A 294 7.20 22.61 -7.28
C THR A 294 7.12 22.92 -8.78
N GLU A 295 6.41 22.09 -9.56
CA GLU A 295 6.19 22.34 -10.99
C GLU A 295 5.41 23.64 -11.24
N THR A 296 4.40 23.92 -10.41
CA THR A 296 3.60 25.15 -10.49
C THR A 296 4.48 26.39 -10.28
N VAL A 297 5.32 26.40 -9.25
CA VAL A 297 6.25 27.53 -8.99
C VAL A 297 7.30 27.65 -10.08
N ARG A 298 7.87 26.52 -10.52
CA ARG A 298 8.90 26.47 -11.56
C ARG A 298 8.43 27.15 -12.85
N SER A 299 7.22 26.84 -13.30
CA SER A 299 6.64 27.41 -14.51
C SER A 299 6.59 28.95 -14.51
N VAL A 300 6.39 29.58 -13.34
CA VAL A 300 6.37 31.04 -13.21
C VAL A 300 7.78 31.63 -13.21
N LEU A 301 8.71 31.01 -12.45
CA LEU A 301 10.10 31.44 -12.36
C LEU A 301 10.82 31.37 -13.71
N GLU A 302 10.62 30.29 -14.47
CA GLU A 302 11.17 30.10 -15.81
C GLU A 302 10.50 31.02 -16.85
N GLY A 303 9.39 31.68 -16.50
CA GLY A 303 8.67 32.55 -17.41
C GLY A 303 7.95 31.81 -18.53
N ALA A 304 7.46 30.59 -18.25
CA ALA A 304 6.68 29.83 -19.21
C ALA A 304 5.42 30.60 -19.63
N GLU A 305 5.00 30.43 -20.89
CA GLU A 305 3.75 31.03 -21.39
C GLU A 305 2.50 30.41 -20.74
N HIS A 306 2.64 29.14 -20.32
CA HIS A 306 1.58 28.33 -19.73
C HIS A 306 2.13 27.39 -18.66
N PRO A 307 1.30 27.00 -17.67
CA PRO A 307 1.67 25.98 -16.70
C PRO A 307 1.80 24.59 -17.37
N SER A 308 2.58 23.71 -16.75
CA SER A 308 2.71 22.31 -17.14
C SER A 308 1.36 21.58 -17.07
N ILE A 309 1.09 20.70 -18.02
CA ILE A 309 -0.07 19.79 -17.96
C ILE A 309 0.32 18.61 -17.07
N ILE A 310 -0.21 18.61 -15.85
CA ILE A 310 0.02 17.55 -14.86
C ILE A 310 -1.26 16.73 -14.70
N VAL A 311 -1.13 15.42 -14.87
CA VAL A 311 -2.24 14.49 -14.76
C VAL A 311 -1.93 13.42 -13.73
N ALA A 312 -2.79 13.28 -12.72
CA ALA A 312 -2.75 12.17 -11.78
C ALA A 312 -3.75 11.08 -12.20
N ALA A 313 -3.28 9.84 -12.30
CA ALA A 313 -4.04 8.70 -12.77
C ALA A 313 -3.99 7.49 -11.82
N SER A 314 -5.11 6.80 -11.66
CA SER A 314 -5.22 5.52 -10.95
C SER A 314 -6.29 4.62 -11.60
N THR A 315 -6.37 3.34 -11.26
CA THR A 315 -7.47 2.45 -11.72
C THR A 315 -8.71 2.56 -10.83
N ASN A 316 -8.55 2.99 -9.58
CA ASN A 316 -9.63 3.07 -8.61
C ASN A 316 -10.19 4.50 -8.51
N ASN A 317 -11.51 4.65 -8.63
CA ASN A 317 -12.18 5.93 -8.41
C ASN A 317 -11.94 6.47 -6.99
N GLN A 318 -11.83 5.60 -5.97
CA GLN A 318 -11.56 6.03 -4.60
C GLN A 318 -10.17 6.65 -4.47
N ALA A 319 -9.15 6.08 -5.13
CA ALA A 319 -7.80 6.65 -5.11
C ALA A 319 -7.79 8.05 -5.76
N VAL A 320 -8.48 8.18 -6.90
CA VAL A 320 -8.70 9.48 -7.56
C VAL A 320 -9.39 10.49 -6.65
N THR A 321 -10.47 10.10 -5.96
CA THR A 321 -11.16 11.01 -5.03
C THR A 321 -10.32 11.37 -3.83
N ASN A 322 -9.48 10.45 -3.31
CA ASN A 322 -8.58 10.74 -2.19
C ASN A 322 -7.59 11.85 -2.55
N ILE A 323 -6.99 11.82 -3.74
CA ILE A 323 -6.11 12.90 -4.23
C ILE A 323 -6.85 14.25 -4.23
N LEU A 324 -8.09 14.26 -4.74
CA LEU A 324 -8.92 15.48 -4.81
C LEU A 324 -9.32 15.99 -3.42
N ASP A 325 -9.61 15.09 -2.48
CA ASP A 325 -9.93 15.42 -1.09
C ASP A 325 -8.73 16.01 -0.37
N ASP A 326 -7.54 15.44 -0.60
CA ASP A 326 -6.30 15.97 -0.03
C ASP A 326 -5.98 17.37 -0.57
N PHE A 327 -6.25 17.65 -1.86
CA PHE A 327 -6.18 19.00 -2.39
C PHE A 327 -7.18 19.98 -1.76
N ALA A 328 -8.40 19.52 -1.49
CA ALA A 328 -9.45 20.34 -0.87
C ALA A 328 -9.18 20.63 0.61
N ARG A 329 -8.35 19.79 1.27
CA ARG A 329 -7.96 19.95 2.69
C ARG A 329 -6.79 20.90 2.93
N ILE A 330 -6.14 21.41 1.87
CA ILE A 330 -5.07 22.39 2.03
C ILE A 330 -5.64 23.60 2.78
N PRO A 331 -5.16 23.94 4.00
CA PRO A 331 -5.76 24.97 4.82
C PRO A 331 -5.73 26.32 4.11
N ALA A 332 -6.93 26.89 3.93
CA ALA A 332 -7.08 28.27 3.50
C ALA A 332 -7.04 29.18 4.73
N ASP A 333 -6.06 30.08 4.79
CA ASP A 333 -5.97 31.14 5.81
C ASP A 333 -6.38 32.49 5.19
N GLU A 334 -6.15 33.60 5.89
CA GLU A 334 -6.38 34.94 5.34
C GLU A 334 -5.22 35.43 4.43
N GLY A 335 -5.52 36.43 3.60
CA GLY A 335 -4.53 37.13 2.77
C GLY A 335 -3.99 36.30 1.61
N LEU A 336 -2.69 35.94 1.67
CA LEU A 336 -1.99 35.21 0.60
C LEU A 336 -2.37 33.73 0.54
N TYR A 337 -2.83 33.14 1.64
CA TYR A 337 -2.96 31.69 1.76
C TYR A 337 -4.40 31.19 1.51
N CYS A 338 -5.12 31.82 0.58
CA CYS A 338 -6.45 31.42 0.13
C CYS A 338 -6.62 31.68 -1.36
N ARG A 339 -7.56 30.99 -2.03
CA ARG A 339 -7.87 31.26 -3.45
C ARG A 339 -8.32 32.71 -3.64
N TRP A 340 -7.83 33.39 -4.68
CA TRP A 340 -8.27 34.74 -5.04
C TRP A 340 -9.42 34.75 -6.05
N ILE A 341 -9.86 33.56 -6.48
CA ILE A 341 -11.07 33.35 -7.26
C ILE A 341 -12.14 32.75 -6.33
N PRO A 342 -13.31 33.41 -6.15
CA PRO A 342 -14.23 33.11 -5.05
C PRO A 342 -14.95 31.76 -5.18
N TRP A 343 -15.15 31.25 -6.40
CA TRP A 343 -15.84 29.98 -6.66
C TRP A 343 -14.89 28.78 -6.78
N MET A 344 -13.56 28.98 -6.69
CA MET A 344 -12.58 27.89 -6.71
C MET A 344 -12.51 27.18 -5.35
N ARG A 345 -12.58 25.84 -5.34
CA ARG A 345 -12.62 25.03 -4.10
C ARG A 345 -11.51 23.99 -3.96
N SER A 346 -10.80 23.64 -5.04
CA SER A 346 -9.69 22.69 -5.01
C SER A 346 -8.63 23.07 -6.05
N PHE A 347 -7.46 22.46 -5.93
CA PHE A 347 -6.36 22.55 -6.90
C PHE A 347 -6.41 21.42 -7.94
N GLY A 348 -7.30 20.45 -7.75
CA GLY A 348 -7.50 19.32 -8.66
C GLY A 348 -8.81 19.42 -9.45
N SER A 349 -8.75 19.17 -10.76
CA SER A 349 -9.95 18.91 -11.58
C SER A 349 -10.22 17.41 -11.71
N TYR A 350 -11.49 17.03 -11.93
CA TYR A 350 -11.90 15.62 -12.00
C TYR A 350 -12.63 15.32 -13.31
N PHE A 351 -12.18 14.29 -14.03
CA PHE A 351 -12.77 13.85 -15.30
C PHE A 351 -13.32 12.42 -15.21
N PRO A 352 -14.51 12.23 -14.59
CA PRO A 352 -15.16 10.93 -14.47
C PRO A 352 -15.79 10.45 -15.79
N ALA A 353 -16.20 9.18 -15.80
CA ALA A 353 -17.12 8.66 -16.80
C ALA A 353 -18.45 9.45 -16.83
N ASN A 354 -19.11 9.51 -17.98
CA ASN A 354 -20.31 10.35 -18.20
C ASN A 354 -21.42 10.13 -17.16
N ASN A 355 -21.70 8.87 -16.80
CA ASN A 355 -22.72 8.52 -15.80
C ASN A 355 -22.40 8.97 -14.36
N LYS A 356 -21.18 9.45 -14.09
CA LYS A 356 -20.76 9.96 -12.78
C LYS A 356 -20.51 11.47 -12.77
N LYS A 357 -20.63 12.15 -13.92
CA LYS A 357 -20.37 13.60 -14.04
C LYS A 357 -21.31 14.42 -13.16
N GLU A 358 -22.62 14.14 -13.21
CA GLU A 358 -23.62 14.88 -12.41
C GLU A 358 -23.39 14.70 -10.90
N ALA A 359 -23.16 13.46 -10.45
CA ALA A 359 -22.86 13.16 -9.05
C ALA A 359 -21.58 13.87 -8.57
N ALA A 360 -20.54 13.93 -9.42
CA ALA A 360 -19.31 14.64 -9.10
C ALA A 360 -19.52 16.15 -8.97
N GLU A 361 -20.34 16.75 -9.84
CA GLU A 361 -20.70 18.17 -9.75
C GLU A 361 -21.52 18.49 -8.49
N GLN A 362 -22.46 17.61 -8.10
CA GLN A 362 -23.21 17.75 -6.84
C GLN A 362 -22.28 17.69 -5.61
N GLN A 363 -21.17 16.97 -5.70
CA GLN A 363 -20.12 16.94 -4.68
C GLN A 363 -19.16 18.14 -4.77
N GLY A 364 -19.40 19.10 -5.66
CA GLY A 364 -18.59 20.30 -5.84
C GLY A 364 -17.23 20.05 -6.49
N ARG A 365 -17.05 18.94 -7.21
CA ARG A 365 -15.80 18.64 -7.95
C ARG A 365 -15.68 19.51 -9.20
N GLN A 366 -14.46 19.89 -9.57
CA GLN A 366 -14.22 20.72 -10.75
C GLN A 366 -14.15 19.86 -12.02
N THR A 367 -15.29 19.60 -12.68
CA THR A 367 -15.37 18.81 -13.93
C THR A 367 -15.37 19.68 -15.19
N ASP A 368 -15.59 19.09 -16.37
CA ASP A 368 -15.81 19.84 -17.62
C ASP A 368 -16.94 20.88 -17.47
N ILE A 369 -18.03 20.52 -16.79
CA ILE A 369 -19.21 21.39 -16.59
C ILE A 369 -18.83 22.62 -15.75
N PHE A 370 -18.02 22.42 -14.71
CA PHE A 370 -17.45 23.52 -13.92
C PHE A 370 -16.66 24.47 -14.81
N PHE A 371 -15.75 23.97 -15.65
CA PHE A 371 -14.94 24.83 -16.52
C PHE A 371 -15.76 25.58 -17.56
N GLU A 372 -16.88 25.04 -18.04
CA GLU A 372 -17.83 25.77 -18.90
C GLU A 372 -18.46 26.95 -18.14
N LYS A 373 -18.91 26.73 -16.89
CA LYS A 373 -19.46 27.80 -16.02
C LYS A 373 -18.45 28.90 -15.71
N CYS A 374 -17.16 28.55 -15.59
CA CYS A 374 -16.10 29.54 -15.37
C CYS A 374 -15.97 30.54 -16.53
N ARG A 375 -16.35 30.16 -17.76
CA ARG A 375 -16.27 31.03 -18.95
C ARG A 375 -17.42 32.03 -19.03
N ALA A 376 -18.44 31.89 -18.18
CA ALA A 376 -19.56 32.82 -18.19
C ALA A 376 -19.06 34.25 -17.89
N PRO A 377 -19.51 35.28 -18.63
CA PRO A 377 -19.07 36.66 -18.42
C PRO A 377 -19.22 37.14 -16.97
N GLU A 378 -20.28 36.69 -16.29
CA GLU A 378 -20.52 36.99 -14.88
C GLU A 378 -19.47 36.36 -13.96
N SER A 379 -19.10 35.09 -14.18
CA SER A 379 -18.06 34.40 -13.42
C SER A 379 -16.69 35.08 -13.58
N ILE A 380 -16.38 35.56 -14.80
CA ILE A 380 -15.14 36.30 -15.09
C ILE A 380 -15.14 37.65 -14.39
N ARG A 381 -16.27 38.38 -14.41
CA ARG A 381 -16.41 39.67 -13.71
C ARG A 381 -16.21 39.52 -12.20
N GLN A 382 -16.86 38.53 -11.58
CA GLN A 382 -16.70 38.24 -10.16
C GLN A 382 -15.26 37.86 -9.79
N ALA A 383 -14.59 37.07 -10.64
CA ALA A 383 -13.18 36.71 -10.43
C ALA A 383 -12.26 37.94 -10.55
N GLU A 384 -12.52 38.85 -11.50
CA GLU A 384 -11.77 40.10 -11.64
C GLU A 384 -11.94 41.03 -10.42
N GLU A 385 -13.18 41.26 -9.99
CA GLU A 385 -13.47 42.13 -8.84
C GLU A 385 -12.77 41.65 -7.58
N GLU A 386 -12.83 40.35 -7.30
CA GLU A 386 -12.16 39.74 -6.16
C GLU A 386 -10.62 39.76 -6.31
N MET A 387 -10.09 39.49 -7.51
CA MET A 387 -8.64 39.56 -7.81
C MET A 387 -8.09 40.98 -7.57
N LEU A 388 -8.79 42.01 -8.04
CA LEU A 388 -8.40 43.41 -7.82
C LEU A 388 -8.43 43.78 -6.33
N ARG A 389 -9.45 43.32 -5.59
CA ARG A 389 -9.57 43.55 -4.16
C ARG A 389 -8.43 42.89 -3.38
N ARG A 390 -8.18 41.60 -3.62
CA ARG A 390 -7.13 40.82 -2.96
C ARG A 390 -5.73 41.32 -3.32
N ALA A 391 -5.49 41.65 -4.59
CA ALA A 391 -4.23 42.24 -5.01
C ALA A 391 -3.98 43.60 -4.34
N LYS A 392 -5.01 44.44 -4.18
CA LYS A 392 -4.92 45.70 -3.43
C LYS A 392 -4.57 45.48 -1.96
N GLU A 393 -5.26 44.54 -1.30
CA GLU A 393 -4.98 44.17 0.09
C GLU A 393 -3.54 43.67 0.28
N PHE A 394 -3.07 42.82 -0.64
CA PHE A 394 -1.73 42.25 -0.58
C PHE A 394 -0.63 43.26 -0.94
N ALA A 395 -0.83 44.09 -1.96
CA ALA A 395 0.15 45.10 -2.40
C ALA A 395 0.14 46.39 -1.57
N GLY A 396 -0.90 46.60 -0.74
CA GLY A 396 -1.13 47.86 0.00
C GLY A 396 -1.52 49.05 -0.88
N ARG A 397 -1.71 48.84 -2.19
CA ARG A 397 -2.10 49.87 -3.17
C ARG A 397 -2.93 49.25 -4.30
N PRO A 398 -3.84 50.00 -4.95
CA PRO A 398 -4.55 49.48 -6.10
C PRO A 398 -3.58 49.16 -7.25
N LEU A 399 -3.81 48.02 -7.91
CA LEU A 399 -3.06 47.55 -9.07
C LEU A 399 -4.03 47.31 -10.23
N PRO A 400 -3.76 47.83 -11.45
CA PRO A 400 -4.49 47.43 -12.64
C PRO A 400 -4.32 45.93 -12.91
N LEU A 401 -5.36 45.26 -13.42
CA LEU A 401 -5.34 43.82 -13.70
C LEU A 401 -4.13 43.39 -14.56
N ALA A 402 -3.72 44.22 -15.53
CA ALA A 402 -2.59 43.95 -16.40
C ALA A 402 -1.22 43.97 -15.66
N GLU A 403 -1.11 44.67 -14.54
CA GLU A 403 0.12 44.77 -13.75
C GLU A 403 0.23 43.65 -12.68
N ILE A 404 -0.90 43.05 -12.28
CA ILE A 404 -0.95 42.05 -11.21
C ILE A 404 0.00 40.85 -11.47
N PRO A 405 0.02 40.21 -12.66
CA PRO A 405 0.94 39.10 -12.91
C PRO A 405 2.42 39.50 -12.76
N ALA A 406 2.82 40.68 -13.25
CA ALA A 406 4.20 41.16 -13.13
C ALA A 406 4.57 41.41 -11.66
N PHE A 407 3.67 42.03 -10.89
CA PHE A 407 3.85 42.24 -9.45
C PHE A 407 3.99 40.92 -8.68
N LEU A 408 3.08 39.95 -8.90
CA LEU A 408 3.14 38.65 -8.24
C LEU A 408 4.42 37.88 -8.59
N LYS A 409 4.87 37.93 -9.86
CA LYS A 409 6.14 37.33 -10.28
C LYS A 409 7.34 37.99 -9.61
N GLN A 410 7.32 39.32 -9.42
CA GLN A 410 8.37 40.04 -8.69
C GLN A 410 8.42 39.60 -7.22
N GLU A 411 7.27 39.53 -6.55
CA GLU A 411 7.16 39.06 -5.16
C GLU A 411 7.60 37.60 -4.98
N LEU A 412 7.27 36.75 -5.95
CA LEU A 412 7.70 35.36 -6.00
C LEU A 412 9.22 35.25 -6.17
N THR A 413 9.78 36.02 -7.12
CA THR A 413 11.23 36.05 -7.39
C THR A 413 12.01 36.56 -6.18
N ALA A 414 11.50 37.57 -5.48
CA ALA A 414 12.12 38.09 -4.26
C ALA A 414 12.20 37.03 -3.14
N ARG A 415 11.14 36.23 -2.94
CA ARG A 415 11.13 35.13 -1.96
C ARG A 415 12.01 33.96 -2.39
N TYR A 416 12.06 33.65 -3.68
CA TYR A 416 12.98 32.64 -4.22
C TYR A 416 14.44 33.03 -3.98
N ARG A 417 14.81 34.30 -4.16
CA ARG A 417 16.15 34.81 -3.86
C ARG A 417 16.56 34.56 -2.40
N ARG A 418 15.63 34.75 -1.45
CA ARG A 418 15.89 34.43 -0.02
C ARG A 418 16.27 32.97 0.19
N LEU A 419 15.60 32.02 -0.49
CA LEU A 419 16.00 30.60 -0.43
C LEU A 419 17.42 30.38 -0.96
N THR A 420 17.75 30.98 -2.11
CA THR A 420 19.10 30.85 -2.69
C THR A 420 20.17 31.52 -1.83
N ASP A 421 19.84 32.61 -1.14
CA ASP A 421 20.77 33.32 -0.26
C ASP A 421 21.06 32.48 1.00
N ILE A 422 20.04 31.80 1.56
CA ILE A 422 20.22 30.85 2.67
C ILE A 422 21.18 29.72 2.27
N GLU A 423 20.94 29.07 1.13
CA GLU A 423 21.78 27.98 0.62
C GLU A 423 23.22 28.43 0.36
N ARG A 424 23.40 29.57 -0.32
CA ARG A 424 24.72 30.14 -0.64
C ARG A 424 25.49 30.50 0.64
N THR A 425 24.82 31.08 1.62
CA THR A 425 25.47 31.51 2.87
C THR A 425 25.85 30.30 3.71
N TYR A 426 25.03 29.26 3.74
CA TYR A 426 25.38 28.00 4.39
C TYR A 426 26.57 27.30 3.71
N ALA A 427 26.62 27.27 2.37
CA ALA A 427 27.75 26.70 1.65
C ALA A 427 29.07 27.41 1.97
N ARG A 428 29.04 28.74 2.17
CA ARG A 428 30.21 29.51 2.65
C ARG A 428 30.58 29.14 4.09
N LEU A 429 29.59 28.93 4.97
CA LEU A 429 29.83 28.50 6.35
C LEU A 429 30.51 27.12 6.40
N ALA A 430 30.04 26.18 5.58
CA ALA A 430 30.63 24.85 5.48
C ALA A 430 32.11 24.89 5.01
N ALA A 431 32.46 25.82 4.13
CA ALA A 431 33.85 26.04 3.73
C ALA A 431 34.73 26.52 4.91
N PHE A 432 34.19 27.34 5.81
CA PHE A 432 34.89 27.73 7.04
C PHE A 432 35.00 26.58 8.05
N HIS A 433 33.99 25.72 8.17
CA HIS A 433 34.09 24.49 8.97
C HIS A 433 35.22 23.58 8.45
N ALA A 434 35.36 23.45 7.13
CA ALA A 434 36.46 22.69 6.54
C ALA A 434 37.84 23.34 6.79
N ALA A 435 37.93 24.67 6.80
CA ALA A 435 39.19 25.40 6.97
C ALA A 435 39.64 25.52 8.45
N LEU A 436 38.70 25.67 9.38
CA LEU A 436 38.97 25.92 10.81
C LEU A 436 38.79 24.67 11.69
N GLY A 437 38.24 23.58 11.14
CA GLY A 437 37.97 22.34 11.89
C GLY A 437 37.06 22.58 13.10
N ASP A 438 37.40 21.95 14.22
CA ASP A 438 36.63 22.02 15.47
C ASP A 438 36.45 23.45 16.00
N VAL A 439 37.37 24.37 15.66
CA VAL A 439 37.29 25.78 16.08
C VAL A 439 36.02 26.43 15.55
N ALA A 440 35.61 26.15 14.30
CA ALA A 440 34.42 26.77 13.72
C ALA A 440 33.09 26.25 14.31
N ALA A 441 33.12 25.17 15.10
CA ALA A 441 31.96 24.69 15.84
C ALA A 441 31.76 25.42 17.19
N LEU A 442 32.72 26.24 17.62
CA LEU A 442 32.62 26.97 18.88
C LEU A 442 31.48 28.02 18.87
N PRO A 443 30.95 28.40 20.04
CA PRO A 443 30.05 29.55 20.20
C PRO A 443 30.64 30.85 19.64
N ASP A 444 29.77 31.76 19.20
CA ASP A 444 30.18 33.05 18.60
C ASP A 444 31.09 33.86 19.54
N ALA A 445 30.82 33.83 20.85
CA ALA A 445 31.63 34.52 21.86
C ALA A 445 33.07 33.98 21.95
N ASP A 446 33.24 32.65 21.83
CA ASP A 446 34.55 32.00 21.88
C ASP A 446 35.33 32.26 20.60
N LEU A 447 34.67 32.17 19.45
CA LEU A 447 35.24 32.55 18.15
C LEU A 447 35.71 34.00 18.13
N GLN A 448 34.93 34.91 18.71
CA GLN A 448 35.30 36.31 18.82
C GLN A 448 36.53 36.50 19.72
N THR A 449 36.58 35.79 20.85
CA THR A 449 37.73 35.78 21.75
C THR A 449 39.01 35.27 21.06
N LEU A 450 38.90 34.19 20.27
CA LEU A 450 40.02 33.64 19.50
C LEU A 450 40.49 34.58 18.40
N ARG A 451 39.56 35.24 17.70
CA ARG A 451 39.86 36.25 16.67
C ARG A 451 40.62 37.43 17.27
N ASP A 452 40.18 37.94 18.42
CA ASP A 452 40.83 39.04 19.13
C ASP A 452 42.20 38.61 19.67
N GLY A 453 42.33 37.35 20.12
CA GLY A 453 43.61 36.74 20.48
C GLY A 453 44.61 36.69 19.32
N ALA A 454 44.16 36.25 18.15
CA ALA A 454 44.98 36.23 16.94
C ALA A 454 45.40 37.64 16.50
N GLU A 455 44.52 38.64 16.62
CA GLU A 455 44.86 40.04 16.35
C GLU A 455 45.94 40.57 17.30
N ARG A 456 45.77 40.35 18.61
CA ARG A 456 46.77 40.71 19.63
C ARG A 456 48.14 40.06 19.35
N PHE A 457 48.15 38.79 18.95
CA PHE A 457 49.39 38.11 18.54
C PHE A 457 50.06 38.82 17.36
N LEU A 458 49.33 39.16 16.30
CA LEU A 458 49.88 39.81 15.11
C LEU A 458 50.43 41.21 15.40
N GLU A 459 49.73 41.98 16.25
CA GLU A 459 50.22 43.27 16.72
C GLU A 459 51.53 43.11 17.50
N ARG A 460 51.58 42.15 18.43
CA ARG A 460 52.79 41.88 19.22
C ARG A 460 53.94 41.37 18.36
N TRP A 461 53.65 40.55 17.36
CA TRP A 461 54.62 40.06 16.38
C TRP A 461 55.25 41.22 15.61
N LYS A 462 54.41 42.15 15.09
CA LYS A 462 54.88 43.35 14.38
C LYS A 462 55.73 44.26 15.28
N SER A 463 55.30 44.49 16.53
CA SER A 463 56.07 45.29 17.50
C SER A 463 57.45 44.66 17.77
N THR A 464 57.51 43.33 17.96
CA THR A 464 58.76 42.60 18.19
C THR A 464 59.74 42.73 17.02
N LEU A 465 59.23 42.75 15.79
CA LEU A 465 60.03 42.98 14.59
C LEU A 465 60.53 44.44 14.48
N GLN A 466 59.78 45.41 14.98
CA GLN A 466 60.13 46.84 14.96
C GLN A 466 61.17 47.20 16.04
N GLU A 467 61.06 46.57 17.22
CA GLU A 467 61.96 46.69 18.38
C GLU A 467 63.39 46.16 18.13
N ARG A 468 63.68 45.64 16.93
CA ARG A 468 65.03 45.21 16.53
C ARG A 468 66.02 46.37 16.59
N SER A 469 67.15 46.16 17.26
CA SER A 469 68.22 47.16 17.33
C SER A 469 68.84 47.41 15.94
N LEU A 470 69.49 48.56 15.77
CA LEU A 470 70.13 48.94 14.50
C LEU A 470 71.13 47.86 14.03
N TRP A 471 71.86 47.25 14.97
CA TRP A 471 72.78 46.14 14.70
C TRP A 471 72.09 44.83 14.28
N GLU A 472 70.92 44.52 14.83
CA GLU A 472 70.15 43.33 14.46
C GLU A 472 69.54 43.44 13.07
N LYS A 473 69.20 44.66 12.64
CA LYS A 473 68.75 44.96 11.28
C LYS A 473 69.91 44.84 10.28
N LEU A 474 71.08 45.40 10.62
CA LEU A 474 72.26 45.43 9.75
C LEU A 474 72.97 44.07 9.62
N LEU A 475 72.97 43.27 10.69
CA LEU A 475 73.66 41.98 10.77
C LEU A 475 72.71 40.77 10.67
N PHE A 476 71.51 40.94 10.14
CA PHE A 476 70.50 39.86 10.04
C PHE A 476 70.97 38.67 9.16
N PHE A 477 72.01 38.84 8.35
CA PHE A 477 72.62 37.75 7.58
C PHE A 477 73.44 36.78 8.46
N LEU A 478 73.84 37.18 9.68
CA LEU A 478 74.62 36.32 10.58
C LEU A 478 73.72 35.26 11.26
N PRO A 479 74.12 33.97 11.27
CA PRO A 479 73.32 32.88 11.84
C PRO A 479 72.92 33.07 13.31
N ASN A 480 73.82 33.62 14.13
CA ASN A 480 73.57 33.84 15.56
C ASN A 480 72.56 34.97 15.82
N VAL A 481 72.51 35.97 14.94
CA VAL A 481 71.52 37.06 15.00
C VAL A 481 70.14 36.53 14.59
N LYS A 482 70.06 35.72 13.51
CA LYS A 482 68.82 35.02 13.11
C LYS A 482 68.26 34.14 14.24
N LYS A 483 69.09 33.30 14.86
CA LYS A 483 68.65 32.44 15.99
C LYS A 483 68.12 33.23 17.17
N ARG A 484 68.74 34.37 17.52
CA ARG A 484 68.31 35.23 18.62
C ARG A 484 66.97 35.92 18.34
N VAL A 485 66.77 36.42 17.12
CA VAL A 485 65.49 37.02 16.69
C VAL A 485 64.40 35.94 16.60
N GLY A 486 64.73 34.78 16.00
CA GLY A 486 63.83 33.63 15.90
C GLY A 486 63.33 33.15 17.26
N LYS A 487 64.24 33.01 18.24
CA LYS A 487 63.85 32.65 19.63
C LYS A 487 62.85 33.64 20.25
N ARG A 488 63.02 34.95 20.03
CA ARG A 488 62.06 35.96 20.52
C ARG A 488 60.67 35.79 19.89
N LEU A 489 60.63 35.56 18.58
CA LEU A 489 59.38 35.37 17.86
C LEU A 489 58.70 34.04 18.23
N VAL A 490 59.45 32.96 18.46
CA VAL A 490 58.92 31.70 19.01
C VAL A 490 58.29 31.93 20.39
N ASN A 491 58.92 32.72 21.27
CA ASN A 491 58.32 33.07 22.56
C ASN A 491 57.02 33.85 22.41
N VAL A 492 56.95 34.81 21.47
CA VAL A 492 55.71 35.54 21.17
C VAL A 492 54.60 34.59 20.70
N TYR A 493 54.94 33.59 19.87
CA TYR A 493 53.99 32.54 19.48
C TYR A 493 53.48 31.75 20.68
N VAL A 494 54.37 31.24 21.53
CA VAL A 494 53.99 30.41 22.69
C VAL A 494 53.11 31.19 23.68
N GLU A 495 53.40 32.49 23.88
CA GLU A 495 52.72 33.33 24.86
C GLU A 495 51.40 33.94 24.35
N TYR A 496 51.33 34.35 23.08
CA TYR A 496 50.19 35.12 22.55
C TYR A 496 49.30 34.35 21.56
N TRP A 497 49.79 33.31 20.88
CA TRP A 497 48.95 32.56 19.92
C TRP A 497 47.97 31.66 20.68
N PRO A 498 46.64 31.77 20.45
CA PRO A 498 45.65 30.98 21.16
C PRO A 498 45.88 29.47 20.99
N GLU A 499 45.78 28.72 22.09
CA GLU A 499 46.06 27.28 22.11
C GLU A 499 45.13 26.50 21.17
N ALA A 500 43.84 26.85 21.13
CA ALA A 500 42.86 26.25 20.24
C ALA A 500 43.17 26.45 18.74
N LEU A 501 43.96 27.47 18.37
CA LEU A 501 44.33 27.75 16.98
C LEU A 501 45.67 27.09 16.59
N ARG A 502 46.38 26.43 17.51
CA ARG A 502 47.71 25.87 17.22
C ARG A 502 47.69 24.76 16.17
N ALA A 503 46.60 24.02 16.05
CA ALA A 503 46.44 22.96 15.06
C ALA A 503 46.27 23.49 13.62
N LEU A 504 45.94 24.78 13.46
CA LEU A 504 45.67 25.40 12.16
C LEU A 504 46.93 25.94 11.47
N LEU A 505 48.08 25.95 12.15
CA LEU A 505 49.33 26.48 11.64
C LEU A 505 50.50 25.50 11.88
N PRO A 506 51.53 25.49 11.01
CA PRO A 506 52.75 24.74 11.26
C PRO A 506 53.45 25.23 12.53
N GLN A 507 53.74 24.34 13.49
CA GLN A 507 54.34 24.79 14.75
C GLN A 507 55.82 25.19 14.59
N PRO A 508 56.25 26.34 15.14
CA PRO A 508 57.66 26.73 15.15
C PRO A 508 58.52 25.71 15.92
N THR A 509 59.73 25.41 15.43
CA THR A 509 60.64 24.45 16.08
C THR A 509 61.96 25.11 16.49
N GLY A 510 62.28 25.04 17.79
CA GLY A 510 63.51 25.59 18.35
C GLY A 510 63.63 27.10 18.18
N THR A 511 64.37 27.55 17.17
CA THR A 511 64.54 28.97 16.82
C THR A 511 64.06 29.30 15.40
N ASP A 512 63.51 28.32 14.68
CA ASP A 512 63.14 28.44 13.28
C ASP A 512 61.64 28.68 13.14
N ILE A 513 61.28 29.65 12.30
CA ILE A 513 59.91 30.08 12.05
C ILE A 513 59.67 29.98 10.55
N PRO A 514 58.55 29.36 10.12
CA PRO A 514 58.20 29.30 8.71
C PRO A 514 58.17 30.70 8.07
N PRO A 515 58.72 30.89 6.86
CA PRO A 515 58.80 32.21 6.22
C PRO A 515 57.44 32.92 6.06
N ALA A 516 56.36 32.15 5.86
CA ALA A 516 55.00 32.64 5.65
C ALA A 516 54.14 32.70 6.93
N PHE A 517 54.69 32.37 8.10
CA PHE A 517 53.93 32.21 9.34
C PHE A 517 53.00 33.40 9.72
N PRO A 518 53.43 34.68 9.68
CA PRO A 518 52.54 35.79 10.01
C PRO A 518 51.44 36.02 8.96
N GLU A 519 51.68 35.66 7.70
CA GLU A 519 50.67 35.75 6.62
C GLU A 519 49.61 34.66 6.83
N GLU A 520 50.02 33.45 7.18
CA GLU A 520 49.13 32.34 7.53
C GLU A 520 48.32 32.64 8.82
N ALA A 521 48.95 33.22 9.84
CA ALA A 521 48.28 33.63 11.07
C ALA A 521 47.23 34.74 10.85
N ASP A 522 47.53 35.71 9.98
CA ASP A 522 46.55 36.72 9.57
C ASP A 522 45.42 36.11 8.72
N ALA A 523 45.73 35.13 7.88
CA ALA A 523 44.71 34.37 7.16
C ALA A 523 43.75 33.65 8.11
N VAL A 524 44.24 33.04 9.20
CA VAL A 524 43.39 32.45 10.26
C VAL A 524 42.53 33.50 10.95
N ARG A 525 43.09 34.66 11.32
CA ARG A 525 42.31 35.79 11.91
C ARG A 525 41.21 36.27 10.98
N ILE A 526 41.51 36.43 9.69
CA ILE A 526 40.56 36.83 8.65
C ILE A 526 39.48 35.75 8.49
N ALA A 527 39.85 34.47 8.47
CA ALA A 527 38.91 33.36 8.39
C ALA A 527 37.95 33.32 9.58
N LEU A 528 38.43 33.58 10.81
CA LEU A 528 37.58 33.68 12.00
C LEU A 528 36.57 34.84 11.90
N LEU A 529 37.02 36.02 11.46
CA LEU A 529 36.16 37.19 11.25
C LEU A 529 35.11 36.94 10.15
N GLN A 530 35.53 36.32 9.05
CA GLN A 530 34.64 35.95 7.95
C GLN A 530 33.64 34.86 8.37
N CYS A 531 34.05 33.91 9.22
CA CYS A 531 33.17 32.90 9.79
C CYS A 531 32.07 33.56 10.64
N LEU A 532 32.42 34.45 11.57
CA LEU A 532 31.48 35.18 12.42
C LEU A 532 30.48 36.02 11.60
N THR A 533 30.97 36.81 10.65
CA THR A 533 30.12 37.63 9.78
C THR A 533 29.20 36.77 8.90
N THR A 534 29.68 35.60 8.43
CA THR A 534 28.87 34.65 7.66
C THR A 534 27.79 33.98 8.51
N ARG A 535 28.08 33.63 9.79
CA ARG A 535 27.08 33.11 10.74
C ARG A 535 25.96 34.11 10.99
N ALA A 536 26.31 35.38 11.22
CA ALA A 536 25.33 36.45 11.38
C ALA A 536 24.46 36.61 10.12
N ALA A 537 25.08 36.67 8.94
CA ALA A 537 24.35 36.77 7.67
C ALA A 537 23.43 35.56 7.42
N TYR A 538 23.86 34.35 7.81
CA TYR A 538 23.03 33.15 7.71
C TYR A 538 21.83 33.21 8.65
N SER A 539 22.04 33.61 9.91
CA SER A 539 20.98 33.81 10.89
C SER A 539 19.95 34.87 10.42
N ASP A 540 20.42 35.97 9.84
CA ASP A 540 19.55 37.02 9.29
C ASP A 540 18.74 36.50 8.10
N ALA A 541 19.38 35.78 7.18
CA ALA A 541 18.71 35.16 6.03
C ALA A 541 17.63 34.15 6.48
N LEU A 542 17.93 33.32 7.49
CA LEU A 542 16.97 32.40 8.10
C LEU A 542 15.82 33.14 8.76
N THR A 543 16.11 34.20 9.51
CA THR A 543 15.07 35.01 10.18
C THR A 543 14.10 35.61 9.16
N GLN A 544 14.61 36.12 8.04
CA GLN A 544 13.78 36.65 6.96
C GLN A 544 12.98 35.58 6.21
N GLY A 545 13.47 34.34 6.15
CA GLY A 545 12.78 33.23 5.50
C GLY A 545 11.73 32.55 6.38
N ILE A 546 12.08 32.28 7.64
CA ILE A 546 11.21 31.61 8.61
C ILE A 546 10.20 32.60 9.20
N GLY A 547 10.53 33.90 9.24
CA GLY A 547 9.69 34.95 9.81
C GLY A 547 9.84 35.12 11.33
N ARG A 548 10.75 34.37 11.96
CA ARG A 548 11.15 34.54 13.36
C ARG A 548 12.64 34.26 13.52
N LYS A 549 13.26 34.85 14.53
CA LYS A 549 14.65 34.55 14.88
C LYS A 549 14.71 33.10 15.41
N PRO A 550 15.63 32.25 14.90
CA PRO A 550 15.92 30.96 15.52
C PRO A 550 16.43 31.15 16.96
N ASP A 551 16.37 30.10 17.77
CA ASP A 551 17.01 30.09 19.10
C ASP A 551 18.53 30.34 18.96
N ASP A 552 19.25 30.62 20.06
CA ASP A 552 20.68 31.00 20.03
C ASP A 552 21.62 29.92 19.42
N THR A 553 21.11 28.72 19.12
CA THR A 553 21.86 27.67 18.44
C THR A 553 21.71 27.80 16.92
N PRO A 554 22.81 27.87 16.14
CA PRO A 554 22.75 27.92 14.68
C PRO A 554 22.08 26.67 14.11
N LEU A 555 20.95 26.84 13.42
CA LEU A 555 20.28 25.74 12.73
C LEU A 555 21.17 25.20 11.61
N THR A 556 21.20 23.89 11.45
CA THR A 556 21.76 23.26 10.25
C THR A 556 20.89 23.56 9.03
N LEU A 557 21.44 23.41 7.82
CA LEU A 557 20.66 23.59 6.59
C LEU A 557 19.45 22.64 6.54
N ALA A 558 19.58 21.40 7.04
CA ALA A 558 18.51 20.42 7.07
C ALA A 558 17.36 20.80 8.02
N GLU A 559 17.68 21.36 9.19
CA GLU A 559 16.68 21.85 10.15
C GLU A 559 15.96 23.09 9.60
N ALA A 560 16.71 24.02 9.03
CA ALA A 560 16.14 25.16 8.33
C ALA A 560 15.22 24.71 7.18
N ASP A 561 15.63 23.69 6.42
CA ASP A 561 14.89 23.18 5.27
C ASP A 561 13.48 22.71 5.65
N ARG A 562 13.35 22.06 6.81
CA ARG A 562 12.07 21.59 7.36
C ARG A 562 11.14 22.75 7.71
N LEU A 563 11.67 23.82 8.31
CA LEU A 563 10.89 25.00 8.68
C LEU A 563 10.41 25.79 7.45
N LEU A 564 11.27 25.87 6.43
CA LEU A 564 11.00 26.63 5.20
C LEU A 564 9.92 26.01 4.31
N ASP A 565 9.62 24.71 4.48
CA ASP A 565 8.48 24.06 3.83
C ASP A 565 7.15 24.74 4.21
N ALA A 566 6.99 25.12 5.49
CA ALA A 566 5.78 25.76 6.01
C ALA A 566 5.75 27.29 5.81
N THR A 567 6.88 27.92 5.47
CA THR A 567 7.01 29.38 5.34
C THR A 567 7.27 29.80 3.88
N LEU A 568 8.54 29.86 3.43
CA LEU A 568 8.91 30.37 2.11
C LEU A 568 8.31 29.51 0.99
N ARG A 569 8.42 28.18 1.06
CA ARG A 569 7.91 27.31 -0.02
C ARG A 569 6.40 27.33 -0.13
N ARG A 570 5.71 27.49 1.01
CA ARG A 570 4.27 27.75 1.06
C ARG A 570 3.92 29.07 0.38
N SER A 571 4.64 30.14 0.70
CA SER A 571 4.40 31.44 0.07
C SER A 571 4.71 31.44 -1.43
N LEU A 572 5.75 30.73 -1.88
CA LEU A 572 6.08 30.57 -3.30
C LEU A 572 4.95 29.87 -4.06
N PHE A 573 4.42 28.78 -3.50
CA PHE A 573 3.30 28.05 -4.10
C PHE A 573 2.06 28.95 -4.28
N TRP A 574 1.63 29.65 -3.22
CA TRP A 574 0.45 30.51 -3.29
C TRP A 574 0.63 31.70 -4.24
N LEU A 575 1.81 32.33 -4.26
CA LEU A 575 2.11 33.37 -5.25
C LEU A 575 2.04 32.85 -6.69
N ALA A 576 2.50 31.61 -6.94
CA ALA A 576 2.42 31.00 -8.26
C ALA A 576 0.97 30.69 -8.66
N VAL A 577 0.14 30.25 -7.71
CA VAL A 577 -1.30 30.06 -7.93
C VAL A 577 -1.95 31.38 -8.33
N HIS A 578 -1.76 32.46 -7.56
CA HIS A 578 -2.37 33.75 -7.87
C HIS A 578 -1.85 34.36 -9.16
N TYR A 579 -0.58 34.14 -9.48
CA TYR A 579 -0.02 34.53 -10.77
C TYR A 579 -0.81 33.89 -11.91
N TRP A 580 -1.03 32.58 -11.87
CA TRP A 580 -1.79 31.88 -12.91
C TRP A 580 -3.27 32.24 -12.92
N GLU A 581 -3.89 32.46 -11.76
CA GLU A 581 -5.26 32.98 -11.67
C GLU A 581 -5.38 34.34 -12.36
N ALA A 582 -4.46 35.28 -12.09
CA ALA A 582 -4.45 36.60 -12.71
C ALA A 582 -4.23 36.54 -14.22
N VAL A 583 -3.30 35.67 -14.68
CA VAL A 583 -3.06 35.44 -16.12
C VAL A 583 -4.31 34.84 -16.79
N TRP A 584 -4.99 33.91 -16.13
CA TRP A 584 -6.23 33.33 -16.64
C TRP A 584 -7.33 34.39 -16.81
N ILE A 585 -7.55 35.26 -15.81
CA ILE A 585 -8.54 36.34 -15.90
C ILE A 585 -8.19 37.31 -17.03
N ALA A 586 -6.92 37.71 -17.15
CA ALA A 586 -6.47 38.60 -18.22
C ALA A 586 -6.73 38.00 -19.61
N LYS A 587 -6.42 36.70 -19.79
CA LYS A 587 -6.70 35.97 -21.05
C LYS A 587 -8.20 35.81 -21.30
N ALA A 588 -8.99 35.52 -20.27
CA ALA A 588 -10.44 35.39 -20.36
C ALA A 588 -11.12 36.70 -20.80
N LYS A 589 -10.58 37.86 -20.40
CA LYS A 589 -11.08 39.19 -20.79
C LYS A 589 -10.67 39.65 -22.18
N GLN A 590 -9.47 39.27 -22.64
CA GLN A 590 -8.97 39.63 -23.99
C GLN A 590 -9.69 38.85 -25.10
N GLY A 591 -10.32 37.72 -24.78
CA GLY A 591 -11.11 36.94 -25.73
C GLY A 591 -12.55 37.44 -25.84
N ASP A 592 -12.93 37.91 -27.02
CA ASP A 592 -14.33 37.85 -27.46
C ASP A 592 -14.81 36.38 -27.37
N ALA A 593 -16.08 36.11 -27.10
CA ALA A 593 -16.60 34.74 -26.89
C ALA A 593 -16.22 33.76 -28.03
N LYS A 594 -15.86 34.29 -29.21
CA LYS A 594 -15.35 33.59 -30.40
C LYS A 594 -13.93 33.01 -30.29
N ASN A 595 -13.08 33.46 -29.35
CA ASN A 595 -11.68 33.03 -29.22
C ASN A 595 -11.45 31.96 -28.14
N TRP A 596 -12.50 31.54 -27.45
CA TRP A 596 -12.43 30.39 -26.57
C TRP A 596 -12.24 29.12 -27.39
N PRO A 597 -11.49 28.12 -26.88
CA PRO A 597 -11.47 26.78 -27.42
C PRO A 597 -12.91 26.29 -27.59
N THR A 598 -13.40 26.32 -28.83
CA THR A 598 -14.76 25.91 -29.21
C THR A 598 -14.72 24.74 -30.18
N THR A 599 -13.56 24.49 -30.76
CA THR A 599 -13.32 23.37 -31.66
C THR A 599 -12.44 22.32 -30.98
N PRO A 600 -12.58 21.04 -31.34
CA PRO A 600 -11.69 20.01 -30.84
C PRO A 600 -10.20 20.31 -31.08
N SER A 601 -9.82 21.08 -32.12
CA SER A 601 -8.42 21.43 -32.44
C SER A 601 -7.76 22.35 -31.43
N ASP A 602 -8.54 23.02 -30.59
CA ASP A 602 -8.05 23.90 -29.54
C ASP A 602 -7.75 23.14 -28.23
N LEU A 603 -7.92 21.82 -28.19
CA LEU A 603 -7.84 21.03 -26.95
C LEU A 603 -6.50 21.19 -26.19
N PRO A 604 -5.31 21.23 -26.83
CA PRO A 604 -4.07 21.53 -26.10
C PRO A 604 -4.11 22.90 -25.42
N ARG A 605 -4.61 23.93 -26.10
CA ARG A 605 -4.76 25.29 -25.55
C ARG A 605 -5.78 25.33 -24.41
N GLU A 606 -6.86 24.56 -24.54
CA GLU A 606 -7.86 24.40 -23.49
C GLU A 606 -7.26 23.80 -22.21
N TRP A 607 -6.47 22.72 -22.34
CA TRP A 607 -5.78 22.13 -21.19
C TRP A 607 -4.84 23.13 -20.51
N ARG A 608 -4.08 23.91 -21.29
CA ARG A 608 -3.22 24.97 -20.73
C ARG A 608 -4.00 26.03 -19.97
N MET A 609 -5.20 26.40 -20.42
CA MET A 609 -6.09 27.32 -19.70
C MET A 609 -6.64 26.69 -18.41
N ARG A 610 -7.06 25.42 -18.44
CA ARG A 610 -7.55 24.69 -17.25
C ARG A 610 -6.47 24.58 -16.17
N MET A 611 -5.23 24.32 -16.56
CA MET A 611 -4.08 24.19 -15.65
C MET A 611 -3.73 25.48 -14.91
N MET A 612 -4.18 26.65 -15.38
CA MET A 612 -4.01 27.92 -14.66
C MET A 612 -4.92 28.02 -13.43
N LEU A 613 -6.04 27.30 -13.42
CA LEU A 613 -7.00 27.29 -12.31
C LEU A 613 -6.81 26.07 -11.40
N THR A 614 -6.58 24.90 -12.00
CA THR A 614 -6.34 23.64 -11.29
C THR A 614 -5.01 23.05 -11.76
N PRO A 615 -3.90 23.19 -11.00
CA PRO A 615 -2.57 22.73 -11.42
C PRO A 615 -2.45 21.22 -11.64
N CYS A 616 -3.47 20.42 -11.28
CA CYS A 616 -3.51 19.00 -11.54
C CYS A 616 -4.90 18.57 -12.05
N ALA A 617 -4.93 17.68 -13.04
CA ALA A 617 -6.12 16.95 -13.43
C ALA A 617 -6.07 15.51 -12.91
N VAL A 618 -7.16 15.03 -12.33
CA VAL A 618 -7.27 13.67 -11.80
C VAL A 618 -8.27 12.87 -12.62
N VAL A 619 -7.84 11.68 -13.06
CA VAL A 619 -8.59 10.83 -14.00
C VAL A 619 -8.26 9.37 -13.77
N THR A 620 -9.10 8.44 -14.23
CA THR A 620 -8.73 7.02 -14.18
C THR A 620 -7.96 6.61 -15.44
N PHE A 621 -7.10 5.57 -15.36
CA PHE A 621 -6.43 5.03 -16.56
C PHE A 621 -7.43 4.58 -17.64
N PHE A 622 -8.64 4.16 -17.25
CA PHE A 622 -9.72 3.82 -18.18
C PHE A 622 -10.28 5.03 -18.94
N MET A 623 -10.31 6.21 -18.31
CA MET A 623 -10.86 7.44 -18.91
C MET A 623 -9.79 8.32 -19.57
N LEU A 624 -8.53 8.22 -19.15
CA LEU A 624 -7.44 9.06 -19.62
C LEU A 624 -7.33 9.10 -21.17
N PRO A 625 -7.41 7.97 -21.91
CA PRO A 625 -7.39 8.00 -23.38
C PRO A 625 -8.58 8.74 -24.00
N ALA A 626 -9.74 8.76 -23.34
CA ALA A 626 -10.92 9.48 -23.84
C ALA A 626 -10.81 10.98 -23.63
N VAL A 627 -10.09 11.39 -22.59
CA VAL A 627 -9.91 12.78 -22.17
C VAL A 627 -8.81 13.47 -22.98
N PHE A 628 -7.79 12.74 -23.41
CA PHE A 628 -6.64 13.26 -24.20
C PHE A 628 -6.66 12.77 -25.66
N LYS A 629 -7.74 13.09 -26.39
CA LYS A 629 -7.89 12.79 -27.82
C LYS A 629 -8.42 13.99 -28.62
N HIS A 630 -7.90 14.19 -29.83
CA HIS A 630 -8.37 15.14 -30.84
C HIS A 630 -8.18 14.55 -32.25
N ALA A 631 -9.27 14.10 -32.91
CA ALA A 631 -9.23 13.35 -34.18
C ALA A 631 -8.31 12.08 -34.18
N GLY A 632 -7.68 11.80 -33.04
CA GLY A 632 -6.68 10.78 -32.75
C GLY A 632 -6.06 11.07 -31.37
N PRO A 633 -5.19 10.21 -30.83
CA PRO A 633 -4.56 10.44 -29.52
C PRO A 633 -3.61 11.63 -29.51
N LEU A 634 -3.58 12.38 -28.40
CA LEU A 634 -2.63 13.48 -28.19
C LEU A 634 -1.32 12.97 -27.56
N GLY A 635 -0.40 12.46 -28.39
CA GLY A 635 0.93 12.00 -27.94
C GLY A 635 1.75 13.12 -27.28
N ASN A 636 2.45 12.81 -26.19
CA ASN A 636 3.28 13.74 -25.41
C ASN A 636 2.59 15.04 -24.95
N ALA A 637 1.26 15.09 -24.87
CA ALA A 637 0.54 16.29 -24.46
C ALA A 637 0.64 16.57 -22.95
N ILE A 638 0.81 15.52 -22.14
CA ILE A 638 0.96 15.61 -20.69
C ILE A 638 2.45 15.83 -20.38
N ASP A 639 2.78 16.92 -19.69
CA ASP A 639 4.19 17.20 -19.34
C ASP A 639 4.66 16.37 -18.14
N LEU A 640 3.75 15.97 -17.26
CA LEU A 640 4.03 15.09 -16.12
C LEU A 640 2.82 14.18 -15.82
N LEU A 641 2.98 12.88 -16.03
CA LEU A 641 2.02 11.86 -15.61
C LEU A 641 2.38 11.36 -14.21
N ILE A 642 1.48 11.49 -13.26
CA ILE A 642 1.59 10.93 -11.92
C ILE A 642 0.69 9.70 -11.87
N ALA A 643 1.26 8.51 -11.72
CA ALA A 643 0.48 7.30 -11.47
C ALA A 643 0.43 7.03 -9.96
N ASP A 644 -0.76 7.01 -9.37
CA ASP A 644 -0.96 6.72 -7.94
C ASP A 644 -1.60 5.35 -7.71
N GLU A 645 -1.26 4.75 -6.57
CA GLU A 645 -1.54 3.34 -6.24
C GLU A 645 -1.09 2.38 -7.36
N ALA A 646 0.07 2.65 -7.94
CA ALA A 646 0.62 1.91 -9.07
C ALA A 646 0.82 0.40 -8.81
N GLY A 647 0.88 -0.02 -7.54
CA GLY A 647 0.91 -1.43 -7.16
C GLY A 647 -0.37 -2.19 -7.53
N GLN A 648 -1.49 -1.49 -7.71
CA GLN A 648 -2.81 -2.03 -8.05
C GLN A 648 -3.22 -1.83 -9.51
N VAL A 649 -2.34 -1.23 -10.32
CA VAL A 649 -2.59 -0.99 -11.73
C VAL A 649 -1.89 -2.08 -12.53
N SER A 650 -2.60 -2.78 -13.41
CA SER A 650 -1.99 -3.79 -14.27
C SER A 650 -1.24 -3.11 -15.45
N PRO A 651 -0.11 -3.68 -15.92
CA PRO A 651 0.72 -3.06 -16.95
C PRO A 651 -0.04 -2.75 -18.25
N GLU A 652 -0.89 -3.66 -18.71
CA GLU A 652 -1.67 -3.54 -19.93
C GLU A 652 -2.73 -2.42 -19.85
N VAL A 653 -3.25 -2.12 -18.66
CA VAL A 653 -4.19 -1.00 -18.48
C VAL A 653 -3.46 0.35 -18.54
N ALA A 654 -2.24 0.42 -18.00
CA ALA A 654 -1.49 1.67 -17.90
C ALA A 654 -0.68 2.03 -19.16
N ALA A 655 -0.07 1.03 -19.80
CA ALA A 655 0.93 1.23 -20.87
C ALA A 655 0.55 2.27 -21.94
N PRO A 656 -0.65 2.27 -22.54
CA PRO A 656 -0.93 3.20 -23.62
C PRO A 656 -1.00 4.66 -23.14
N SER A 657 -1.31 4.89 -21.86
CA SER A 657 -1.32 6.23 -21.28
C SER A 657 0.08 6.85 -21.18
N PHE A 658 1.15 6.04 -21.13
CA PHE A 658 2.53 6.53 -21.17
C PHE A 658 2.90 7.10 -22.55
N ALA A 659 2.12 6.82 -23.61
CA ALA A 659 2.26 7.47 -24.90
C ALA A 659 1.74 8.92 -24.91
N LEU A 660 0.88 9.28 -23.95
CA LEU A 660 0.27 10.61 -23.87
C LEU A 660 1.14 11.59 -23.07
N ALA A 661 2.24 11.12 -22.46
CA ALA A 661 3.03 11.88 -21.51
C ALA A 661 4.53 11.91 -21.86
N LYS A 662 5.18 13.01 -21.49
CA LYS A 662 6.62 13.23 -21.70
C LYS A 662 7.49 12.55 -20.65
N ARG A 663 7.06 12.58 -19.39
CA ARG A 663 7.75 11.96 -18.25
C ARG A 663 6.73 11.52 -17.20
N ALA A 664 7.11 10.57 -16.35
CA ALA A 664 6.21 10.02 -15.35
C ALA A 664 6.82 9.87 -13.95
N VAL A 665 5.96 10.01 -12.94
CA VAL A 665 6.26 9.61 -11.56
C VAL A 665 5.25 8.56 -11.16
N VAL A 666 5.74 7.39 -10.78
CA VAL A 666 4.93 6.22 -10.48
C VAL A 666 5.04 5.96 -8.98
N VAL A 667 3.96 6.26 -8.26
CA VAL A 667 3.86 6.15 -6.81
C VAL A 667 2.95 4.98 -6.45
N GLY A 668 3.43 4.10 -5.58
CA GLY A 668 2.71 2.89 -5.22
C GLY A 668 3.49 2.04 -4.22
N ASP A 669 3.02 0.83 -4.01
CA ASP A 669 3.69 -0.15 -3.15
C ASP A 669 3.38 -1.54 -3.69
N ASP A 670 4.41 -2.25 -4.17
CA ASP A 670 4.29 -3.61 -4.70
C ASP A 670 4.09 -4.65 -3.58
N LYS A 671 4.25 -4.27 -2.31
CA LYS A 671 3.99 -5.12 -1.13
C LYS A 671 2.57 -4.96 -0.57
N GLN A 672 1.75 -4.06 -1.12
CA GLN A 672 0.31 -3.97 -0.80
C GLN A 672 -0.53 -4.85 -1.75
N ILE A 673 -1.85 -4.65 -1.77
CA ILE A 673 -2.77 -5.45 -2.60
C ILE A 673 -2.35 -5.33 -4.09
N PRO A 674 -2.17 -6.45 -4.80
CA PRO A 674 -1.82 -6.43 -6.22
C PRO A 674 -3.04 -6.08 -7.10
N PRO A 675 -2.86 -5.88 -8.42
CA PRO A 675 -3.98 -5.67 -9.33
C PRO A 675 -4.91 -6.89 -9.33
N VAL A 676 -6.19 -6.67 -9.58
CA VAL A 676 -7.11 -7.77 -9.93
C VAL A 676 -6.91 -8.08 -11.40
N TRP A 677 -6.14 -9.11 -11.69
CA TRP A 677 -5.86 -9.53 -13.07
C TRP A 677 -7.08 -10.20 -13.69
N GLY A 678 -7.45 -9.76 -14.89
CA GLY A 678 -8.58 -10.31 -15.64
C GLY A 678 -8.23 -11.52 -16.51
N VAL A 679 -6.93 -11.84 -16.66
CA VAL A 679 -6.44 -12.94 -17.52
C VAL A 679 -5.77 -14.02 -16.68
N PRO A 680 -6.13 -15.31 -16.86
CA PRO A 680 -5.39 -16.42 -16.27
C PRO A 680 -3.96 -16.54 -16.82
N ALA A 681 -3.01 -16.97 -16.00
CA ALA A 681 -1.60 -17.08 -16.39
C ALA A 681 -1.33 -17.91 -17.66
N GLY A 682 -2.06 -19.02 -17.86
CA GLY A 682 -1.89 -19.85 -19.06
C GLY A 682 -2.30 -19.16 -20.37
N VAL A 683 -3.33 -18.30 -20.33
CA VAL A 683 -3.75 -17.47 -21.48
C VAL A 683 -2.75 -16.34 -21.69
N ASP A 684 -2.31 -15.71 -20.61
CA ASP A 684 -1.33 -14.62 -20.63
C ASP A 684 -0.01 -15.04 -21.29
N PHE A 685 0.58 -16.16 -20.84
CA PHE A 685 1.83 -16.68 -21.40
C PHE A 685 1.69 -17.14 -22.84
N ALA A 686 0.54 -17.72 -23.21
CA ALA A 686 0.27 -18.05 -24.60
C ALA A 686 0.18 -16.79 -25.48
N ASN A 687 -0.44 -15.72 -24.99
CA ASN A 687 -0.48 -14.45 -25.71
C ASN A 687 0.92 -13.87 -25.92
N ALA A 688 1.80 -13.93 -24.91
CA ALA A 688 3.19 -13.52 -25.04
C ALA A 688 3.93 -14.35 -26.10
N ALA A 689 3.77 -15.68 -26.07
CA ALA A 689 4.39 -16.59 -27.04
C ALA A 689 3.94 -16.30 -28.49
N THR A 690 2.66 -15.96 -28.71
CA THR A 690 2.15 -15.66 -30.08
C THR A 690 2.81 -14.46 -30.76
N VAL A 691 3.47 -13.58 -29.99
CA VAL A 691 4.21 -12.43 -30.52
C VAL A 691 5.72 -12.55 -30.30
N GLY A 692 6.22 -13.75 -29.95
CA GLY A 692 7.64 -14.03 -29.75
C GLY A 692 8.24 -13.43 -28.48
N LEU A 693 7.44 -13.18 -27.44
CA LEU A 693 7.90 -12.68 -26.15
C LEU A 693 8.12 -13.81 -25.14
N ASP A 694 9.22 -13.71 -24.41
CA ASP A 694 9.64 -14.66 -23.38
C ASP A 694 8.93 -14.37 -22.03
N LYS A 695 8.25 -15.38 -21.47
CA LYS A 695 7.43 -15.20 -20.26
C LYS A 695 8.27 -14.97 -19.01
N GLU A 696 9.44 -15.58 -18.90
CA GLU A 696 10.36 -15.40 -17.77
C GLU A 696 10.85 -13.95 -17.73
N ARG A 697 11.27 -13.41 -18.88
CA ARG A 697 11.67 -12.00 -19.01
C ARG A 697 10.55 -11.03 -18.67
N LEU A 698 9.33 -11.27 -19.15
CA LEU A 698 8.17 -10.44 -18.83
C LEU A 698 7.87 -10.47 -17.32
N THR A 699 7.94 -11.66 -16.71
CA THR A 699 7.67 -11.86 -15.28
C THR A 699 8.70 -11.14 -14.41
N ALA A 700 9.98 -11.23 -14.77
CA ALA A 700 11.07 -10.55 -14.07
C ALA A 700 10.88 -9.02 -14.09
N LYS A 701 10.43 -8.47 -15.21
CA LYS A 701 10.18 -7.03 -15.39
C LYS A 701 8.80 -6.56 -14.88
N GLY A 702 7.98 -7.47 -14.37
CA GLY A 702 6.62 -7.15 -13.91
C GLY A 702 5.66 -6.75 -15.03
N GLN A 703 5.93 -7.16 -16.27
CA GLN A 703 5.18 -6.79 -17.48
C GLN A 703 4.02 -7.74 -17.82
N THR A 704 3.83 -8.82 -17.07
CA THR A 704 2.78 -9.82 -17.34
C THR A 704 1.38 -9.32 -16.97
N ALA A 705 0.36 -9.68 -17.75
CA ALA A 705 -1.04 -9.30 -17.50
C ALA A 705 -1.73 -10.17 -16.43
N SER A 706 -1.08 -11.26 -15.99
CA SER A 706 -1.59 -12.21 -14.97
C SER A 706 -0.86 -12.15 -13.62
N GLY A 707 0.21 -11.34 -13.50
CA GLY A 707 1.04 -11.27 -12.29
C GLY A 707 1.89 -10.01 -12.15
N GLY A 708 1.90 -9.13 -13.15
CA GLY A 708 2.64 -7.87 -13.16
C GLY A 708 1.87 -6.71 -12.53
N SER A 709 2.56 -5.60 -12.32
CA SER A 709 1.96 -4.33 -11.89
C SER A 709 2.74 -3.16 -12.47
N LEU A 710 2.07 -2.01 -12.64
CA LEU A 710 2.67 -0.76 -13.08
C LEU A 710 3.86 -0.37 -12.18
N MET A 711 3.76 -0.61 -10.87
CA MET A 711 4.85 -0.31 -9.94
C MET A 711 6.12 -1.11 -10.26
N ARG A 712 6.00 -2.41 -10.55
CA ARG A 712 7.15 -3.25 -10.87
C ARG A 712 7.81 -2.87 -12.20
N VAL A 713 7.00 -2.54 -13.21
CA VAL A 713 7.50 -2.02 -14.50
C VAL A 713 8.27 -0.71 -14.28
N ALA A 714 7.71 0.20 -13.49
CA ALA A 714 8.32 1.49 -13.21
C ALA A 714 9.60 1.36 -12.38
N GLN A 715 9.66 0.46 -11.39
CA GLN A 715 10.88 0.17 -10.64
C GLN A 715 11.99 -0.27 -11.60
N ALA A 716 11.72 -1.25 -12.47
CA ALA A 716 12.70 -1.75 -13.43
C ALA A 716 13.21 -0.66 -14.42
N ALA A 717 12.33 0.29 -14.75
CA ALA A 717 12.56 1.41 -15.66
C ALA A 717 13.02 2.72 -14.99
N SER A 718 13.13 2.75 -13.65
CA SER A 718 13.33 4.00 -12.91
C SER A 718 14.66 4.67 -13.28
N ALA A 719 14.62 6.00 -13.50
CA ALA A 719 15.77 6.82 -13.84
C ALA A 719 16.77 6.98 -12.69
N PHE A 720 16.32 6.78 -11.45
CA PHE A 720 17.14 6.89 -10.25
C PHE A 720 16.96 5.69 -9.33
N THR A 721 17.99 5.38 -8.54
CA THR A 721 17.94 4.37 -7.48
C THR A 721 18.35 4.95 -6.13
N GLN A 722 17.69 4.57 -5.06
CA GLN A 722 18.12 4.91 -3.71
C GLN A 722 19.26 3.99 -3.27
N ASP A 723 20.26 4.54 -2.61
CA ASP A 723 21.35 3.77 -2.01
C ASP A 723 20.94 3.29 -0.60
N PHE A 724 21.04 1.98 -0.39
CA PHE A 724 20.80 1.32 0.90
C PHE A 724 22.07 0.65 1.46
N ALA A 725 23.23 0.90 0.85
CA ALA A 725 24.50 0.32 1.29
C ALA A 725 24.76 0.62 2.76
N GLY A 726 25.07 -0.43 3.54
CA GLY A 726 25.30 -0.34 4.98
C GLY A 726 24.05 -0.23 5.86
N GLN A 727 22.85 -0.10 5.28
CA GLN A 727 21.57 -0.16 6.02
C GLN A 727 20.98 -1.57 6.03
N VAL A 728 21.15 -2.29 4.92
CA VAL A 728 20.72 -3.69 4.75
C VAL A 728 21.81 -4.50 4.05
N ASP A 729 21.72 -5.83 4.09
CA ASP A 729 22.61 -6.71 3.35
C ASP A 729 22.41 -6.58 1.83
N ALA A 730 23.40 -7.04 1.05
CA ALA A 730 23.40 -6.87 -0.40
C ALA A 730 22.22 -7.55 -1.10
N ASP A 731 21.78 -8.71 -0.61
CA ASP A 731 20.66 -9.46 -1.20
C ASP A 731 19.33 -8.72 -0.94
N THR A 732 19.15 -8.17 0.27
CA THR A 732 18.02 -7.32 0.62
C THR A 732 18.00 -6.03 -0.20
N ALA A 733 19.14 -5.35 -0.34
CA ALA A 733 19.24 -4.15 -1.18
C ALA A 733 18.85 -4.45 -2.64
N GLN A 734 19.29 -5.59 -3.16
CA GLN A 734 18.90 -6.05 -4.49
C GLN A 734 17.41 -6.37 -4.58
N ALA A 735 16.81 -6.97 -3.55
CA ALA A 735 15.39 -7.33 -3.50
C ALA A 735 14.46 -6.11 -3.40
N LEU A 736 14.90 -5.00 -2.78
CA LEU A 736 14.19 -3.72 -2.78
C LEU A 736 14.15 -3.09 -4.18
N GLY A 737 15.09 -3.46 -5.06
CA GLY A 737 15.10 -3.05 -6.46
C GLY A 737 15.41 -1.57 -6.67
N LYS A 738 15.21 -1.11 -7.92
CA LYS A 738 15.44 0.27 -8.34
C LYS A 738 14.28 1.19 -7.97
N GLY A 739 14.53 2.50 -8.00
CA GLY A 739 13.59 3.53 -7.56
C GLY A 739 13.92 4.05 -6.16
N LEU A 740 12.99 4.83 -5.61
CA LEU A 740 13.12 5.43 -4.28
C LEU A 740 12.12 4.80 -3.32
N TYR A 741 12.45 4.78 -2.03
CA TYR A 741 11.53 4.39 -0.96
C TYR A 741 11.29 5.55 -0.01
N LEU A 742 10.02 5.78 0.32
CA LEU A 742 9.64 6.60 1.45
C LEU A 742 9.71 5.74 2.71
N VAL A 743 10.64 6.03 3.62
CA VAL A 743 10.92 5.15 4.77
C VAL A 743 10.31 5.64 6.09
N GLU A 744 10.11 6.95 6.27
CA GLU A 744 9.53 7.48 7.50
C GLU A 744 8.04 7.15 7.62
N HIS A 745 7.65 6.43 8.67
CA HIS A 745 6.27 6.05 8.94
C HIS A 745 5.68 6.88 10.08
N ARG A 746 4.58 7.61 9.81
CA ARG A 746 3.96 8.53 10.79
C ARG A 746 2.52 8.14 11.20
N ARG A 747 1.97 7.06 10.65
CA ARG A 747 0.57 6.67 10.87
C ARG A 747 0.38 5.83 12.14
N CYS A 748 0.95 4.64 12.13
CA CYS A 748 0.80 3.63 13.16
C CYS A 748 1.84 3.86 14.25
N ILE A 749 1.51 3.49 15.47
CA ILE A 749 2.51 3.40 16.54
C ILE A 749 3.56 2.34 16.19
N THR A 750 4.76 2.52 16.74
CA THR A 750 5.94 1.68 16.49
C THR A 750 5.64 0.17 16.61
N PRO A 751 4.94 -0.34 17.64
CA PRO A 751 4.60 -1.76 17.71
C PRO A 751 3.81 -2.28 16.51
N ILE A 752 2.80 -1.54 16.04
CA ILE A 752 1.93 -1.95 14.93
C ILE A 752 2.71 -2.04 13.62
N ILE A 753 3.45 -0.98 13.28
CA ILE A 753 4.17 -0.93 12.00
C ILE A 753 5.34 -1.92 11.97
N GLN A 754 5.91 -2.27 13.12
CA GLN A 754 7.05 -3.21 13.18
C GLN A 754 6.71 -4.58 12.59
N TYR A 755 5.47 -5.06 12.79
CA TYR A 755 4.98 -6.28 12.14
C TYR A 755 5.07 -6.20 10.62
N CYS A 756 4.54 -5.12 10.02
CA CYS A 756 4.61 -4.89 8.58
C CYS A 756 6.05 -4.71 8.10
N ASN A 757 6.89 -4.01 8.88
CA ASN A 757 8.29 -3.75 8.57
C ASN A 757 9.08 -5.05 8.45
N ALA A 758 8.87 -5.98 9.40
CA ALA A 758 9.47 -7.31 9.38
C ALA A 758 8.89 -8.20 8.26
N LEU A 759 7.57 -8.14 8.04
CA LEU A 759 6.89 -8.99 7.06
C LEU A 759 7.22 -8.64 5.60
N CYS A 760 7.32 -7.34 5.28
CA CYS A 760 7.31 -6.86 3.89
C CYS A 760 8.51 -5.99 3.49
N TYR A 761 9.14 -5.32 4.44
CA TYR A 761 10.04 -4.19 4.13
C TYR A 761 11.46 -4.37 4.68
N ALA A 762 11.81 -5.56 5.16
CA ALA A 762 13.14 -5.91 5.63
C ALA A 762 13.75 -4.92 6.65
N GLY A 763 12.90 -4.29 7.48
CA GLY A 763 13.34 -3.37 8.51
C GLY A 763 13.60 -1.93 8.08
N ILE A 764 13.48 -1.57 6.79
CA ILE A 764 13.85 -0.23 6.30
C ILE A 764 12.92 0.88 6.77
N LEU A 765 11.69 0.57 7.20
CA LEU A 765 10.77 1.61 7.67
C LEU A 765 11.28 2.19 8.99
N VAL A 766 11.19 3.51 9.12
CA VAL A 766 11.57 4.27 10.31
C VAL A 766 10.29 4.77 10.98
N PRO A 767 9.80 4.11 12.05
CA PRO A 767 8.67 4.57 12.82
C PRO A 767 8.96 5.94 13.45
N LYS A 768 7.99 6.84 13.40
CA LYS A 768 8.06 8.18 14.02
C LYS A 768 7.03 8.39 15.13
N ASN A 769 6.26 7.36 15.45
CA ASN A 769 5.23 7.40 16.47
C ASN A 769 5.52 6.35 17.55
N ASP A 770 6.35 6.70 18.52
CA ASP A 770 6.75 5.83 19.63
C ASP A 770 5.71 5.79 20.78
N GLY A 771 4.49 6.27 20.53
CA GLY A 771 3.41 6.28 21.51
C GLY A 771 2.89 4.89 21.85
N THR A 772 2.24 4.78 23.02
CA THR A 772 1.44 3.63 23.41
C THR A 772 -0.04 3.85 23.07
N PRO A 773 -0.85 2.80 22.87
CA PRO A 773 -2.27 2.96 22.66
C PRO A 773 -2.92 3.72 23.82
N PRO A 774 -3.67 4.81 23.56
CA PRO A 774 -4.28 5.63 24.61
C PRO A 774 -5.43 4.91 25.33
N SER A 775 -6.00 3.86 24.73
CA SER A 775 -7.12 3.08 25.28
C SER A 775 -6.71 2.10 26.39
N GLY A 776 -5.40 1.91 26.64
CA GLY A 776 -4.88 0.86 27.53
C GLY A 776 -4.98 -0.56 26.94
N ILE A 777 -5.70 -0.74 25.82
CA ILE A 777 -5.74 -2.00 25.07
C ILE A 777 -4.36 -2.22 24.43
N PRO A 778 -3.78 -3.43 24.46
CA PRO A 778 -2.51 -3.72 23.82
C PRO A 778 -2.52 -3.41 22.31
N PRO A 779 -1.38 -3.08 21.69
CA PRO A 779 -1.30 -2.84 20.26
C PRO A 779 -1.83 -4.01 19.43
N PHE A 780 -1.50 -5.25 19.82
CA PHE A 780 -2.04 -6.45 19.21
C PHE A 780 -2.76 -7.28 20.26
N LEU A 781 -4.05 -7.55 20.02
CA LEU A 781 -4.89 -8.34 20.92
C LEU A 781 -5.54 -9.51 20.18
N GLY A 782 -5.41 -10.72 20.72
CA GLY A 782 -6.12 -11.91 20.28
C GLY A 782 -7.29 -12.21 21.21
N VAL A 783 -8.49 -12.31 20.64
CA VAL A 783 -9.73 -12.69 21.32
C VAL A 783 -10.18 -14.04 20.79
N HIS A 784 -10.05 -15.08 21.63
CA HIS A 784 -10.38 -16.43 21.23
C HIS A 784 -11.90 -16.64 21.06
N VAL A 785 -12.29 -17.32 19.99
CA VAL A 785 -13.66 -17.72 19.71
C VAL A 785 -13.71 -19.17 19.24
N ALA A 786 -14.39 -20.02 20.01
CA ALA A 786 -14.71 -21.40 19.65
C ALA A 786 -15.89 -21.46 18.65
N GLY A 787 -15.66 -20.92 17.44
CA GLY A 787 -16.61 -20.89 16.32
C GLY A 787 -16.50 -22.07 15.37
N LYS A 788 -17.34 -22.08 14.32
CA LYS A 788 -17.25 -23.03 13.21
C LYS A 788 -17.34 -22.28 11.89
N THR A 789 -16.48 -22.65 10.94
CA THR A 789 -16.51 -22.11 9.59
C THR A 789 -17.70 -22.66 8.81
N GLN A 790 -18.55 -21.78 8.30
CA GLN A 790 -19.69 -22.12 7.45
C GLN A 790 -19.43 -21.67 6.01
N ARG A 791 -19.83 -22.48 5.03
CA ARG A 791 -19.71 -22.16 3.59
C ARG A 791 -21.06 -21.74 3.02
N MET A 792 -21.09 -20.59 2.34
CA MET A 792 -22.29 -20.06 1.69
C MET A 792 -22.37 -20.48 0.22
N GLN A 793 -23.56 -20.36 -0.39
CA GLN A 793 -23.72 -20.48 -1.84
C GLN A 793 -22.79 -19.49 -2.54
N GLY A 794 -21.96 -19.98 -3.49
CA GLY A 794 -20.90 -19.19 -4.13
C GLY A 794 -19.50 -19.32 -3.50
N GLY A 795 -19.33 -20.14 -2.46
CA GLY A 795 -18.01 -20.55 -1.95
C GLY A 795 -17.32 -19.56 -1.00
N SER A 796 -17.97 -18.45 -0.63
CA SER A 796 -17.52 -17.58 0.46
C SER A 796 -17.77 -18.24 1.82
N ARG A 797 -17.08 -17.78 2.87
CA ARG A 797 -17.13 -18.36 4.21
C ARG A 797 -17.60 -17.33 5.24
N CYS A 798 -18.24 -17.81 6.30
CA CYS A 798 -18.68 -16.99 7.42
C CYS A 798 -18.59 -17.77 8.75
N ASN A 799 -18.62 -17.05 9.86
CA ASN A 799 -18.59 -17.57 11.23
C ASN A 799 -19.42 -16.64 12.11
N SER A 800 -20.61 -17.10 12.52
CA SER A 800 -21.55 -16.29 13.31
C SER A 800 -21.04 -15.96 14.70
N LYS A 801 -20.38 -16.91 15.38
CA LYS A 801 -19.83 -16.69 16.72
C LYS A 801 -18.75 -15.60 16.74
N GLU A 802 -17.92 -15.52 15.70
CA GLU A 802 -16.96 -14.41 15.54
C GLU A 802 -17.68 -13.07 15.40
N ALA A 803 -18.74 -13.01 14.59
CA ALA A 803 -19.52 -11.80 14.39
C ALA A 803 -20.19 -11.32 15.69
N ASP A 804 -20.80 -12.24 16.43
CA ASP A 804 -21.42 -11.96 17.72
C ASP A 804 -20.39 -11.49 18.76
N ARG A 805 -19.22 -12.13 18.83
CA ARG A 805 -18.15 -11.72 19.76
C ARG A 805 -17.60 -10.34 19.42
N ILE A 806 -17.40 -10.01 18.14
CA ILE A 806 -16.99 -8.66 17.71
C ILE A 806 -18.01 -7.61 18.14
N ALA A 807 -19.29 -7.87 17.89
CA ALA A 807 -20.35 -6.93 18.24
C ALA A 807 -20.47 -6.76 19.77
N LEU A 808 -20.31 -7.83 20.54
CA LEU A 808 -20.25 -7.78 22.00
C LEU A 808 -19.05 -6.97 22.48
N TRP A 809 -17.84 -7.28 22.00
CA TRP A 809 -16.62 -6.57 22.37
C TRP A 809 -16.74 -5.07 22.11
N LEU A 810 -17.32 -4.66 20.97
CA LEU A 810 -17.54 -3.25 20.67
C LEU A 810 -18.62 -2.60 21.53
N ALA A 811 -19.64 -3.34 21.96
CA ALA A 811 -20.62 -2.83 22.90
C ALA A 811 -19.97 -2.56 24.26
N ASP A 812 -19.17 -3.52 24.76
CA ASP A 812 -18.49 -3.43 26.07
C ASP A 812 -17.46 -2.28 26.13
N HIS A 813 -16.80 -1.98 25.01
CA HIS A 813 -15.75 -0.95 24.93
C HIS A 813 -16.24 0.39 24.36
N ARG A 814 -17.55 0.54 24.05
CA ARG A 814 -18.09 1.72 23.37
C ARG A 814 -17.75 3.02 24.11
N ASP A 815 -18.10 3.07 25.39
CA ASP A 815 -17.96 4.29 26.19
C ASP A 815 -16.50 4.62 26.47
N ALA A 816 -15.68 3.61 26.75
CA ALA A 816 -14.24 3.78 26.97
C ALA A 816 -13.54 4.31 25.71
N LEU A 817 -13.88 3.79 24.52
CA LEU A 817 -13.32 4.28 23.26
C LEU A 817 -13.78 5.70 22.95
N TYR A 818 -15.05 6.03 23.22
CA TYR A 818 -15.54 7.40 23.06
C TYR A 818 -14.81 8.38 23.99
N GLN A 819 -14.65 8.02 25.27
CA GLN A 819 -13.90 8.85 26.24
C GLN A 819 -12.42 9.02 25.85
N THR A 820 -11.79 7.98 25.30
CA THR A 820 -10.39 8.02 24.88
C THR A 820 -10.15 8.91 23.67
N TYR A 821 -11.03 8.82 22.65
CA TYR A 821 -10.80 9.46 21.34
C TYR A 821 -11.65 10.71 21.11
N GLY A 822 -12.68 10.96 21.91
CA GLY A 822 -13.63 12.06 21.72
C GLY A 822 -14.45 11.94 20.43
N GLN A 823 -14.59 10.73 19.88
CA GLN A 823 -15.22 10.46 18.58
C GLN A 823 -16.09 9.21 18.63
N ASP A 824 -17.16 9.19 17.83
CA ASP A 824 -18.01 8.01 17.65
C ASP A 824 -17.26 6.82 17.05
N LEU A 825 -17.75 5.60 17.34
CA LEU A 825 -17.16 4.35 16.84
C LEU A 825 -16.97 4.32 15.32
N ARG A 826 -17.82 4.99 14.53
CA ARG A 826 -17.67 5.07 13.07
C ARG A 826 -16.34 5.66 12.58
N ASN A 827 -15.75 6.55 13.37
CA ASN A 827 -14.47 7.21 13.08
C ASN A 827 -13.29 6.52 13.80
N VAL A 828 -13.57 5.80 14.90
CA VAL A 828 -12.57 5.14 15.74
C VAL A 828 -12.29 3.71 15.29
N VAL A 829 -13.30 2.99 14.80
CA VAL A 829 -13.27 1.54 14.58
C VAL A 829 -13.46 1.18 13.09
N GLY A 830 -12.70 0.19 12.64
CA GLY A 830 -12.95 -0.53 11.39
C GLY A 830 -12.94 -2.03 11.61
N VAL A 831 -13.83 -2.76 10.93
CA VAL A 831 -13.88 -4.23 10.99
C VAL A 831 -13.52 -4.81 9.62
N ILE A 832 -12.43 -5.56 9.57
CA ILE A 832 -11.91 -6.20 8.37
C ILE A 832 -12.14 -7.70 8.43
N THR A 833 -12.57 -8.29 7.32
CA THR A 833 -12.64 -9.74 7.17
C THR A 833 -12.24 -10.17 5.75
N PRO A 834 -11.57 -11.33 5.55
CA PRO A 834 -11.19 -11.79 4.22
C PRO A 834 -12.41 -12.13 3.34
N PHE A 835 -13.57 -12.41 3.94
CA PHE A 835 -14.69 -13.04 3.25
C PHE A 835 -15.91 -12.11 3.15
N LYS A 836 -16.42 -11.93 1.93
CA LYS A 836 -17.62 -11.11 1.69
C LYS A 836 -18.87 -11.60 2.44
N ALA A 837 -19.07 -12.92 2.58
CA ALA A 837 -20.21 -13.45 3.33
C ALA A 837 -20.20 -13.08 4.81
N GLN A 838 -19.03 -12.89 5.40
CA GLN A 838 -18.89 -12.48 6.80
C GLN A 838 -19.34 -11.02 7.04
N ILE A 839 -19.25 -10.16 6.02
CA ILE A 839 -19.65 -8.74 6.12
C ILE A 839 -21.12 -8.62 6.54
N GLY A 840 -22.01 -9.40 5.91
CA GLY A 840 -23.44 -9.37 6.21
C GLY A 840 -23.75 -9.79 7.65
N LEU A 841 -23.10 -10.86 8.14
CA LEU A 841 -23.26 -11.30 9.52
C LEU A 841 -22.74 -10.26 10.52
N LEU A 842 -21.58 -9.67 10.26
CA LEU A 842 -21.02 -8.62 11.09
C LEU A 842 -21.94 -7.40 11.16
N GLN A 843 -22.46 -6.94 10.02
CA GLN A 843 -23.39 -5.82 9.98
C GLN A 843 -24.68 -6.12 10.77
N GLN A 844 -25.24 -7.33 10.63
CA GLN A 844 -26.42 -7.75 11.38
C GLN A 844 -26.15 -7.82 12.90
N ALA A 845 -25.03 -8.43 13.31
CA ALA A 845 -24.66 -8.54 14.72
C ALA A 845 -24.39 -7.18 15.39
N LEU A 846 -23.78 -6.23 14.65
CA LEU A 846 -23.55 -4.85 15.09
C LEU A 846 -24.86 -4.07 15.22
N ALA A 847 -25.73 -4.14 14.20
CA ALA A 847 -27.04 -3.50 14.22
C ALA A 847 -27.91 -4.03 15.37
N GLY A 848 -27.85 -5.34 15.64
CA GLY A 848 -28.54 -5.97 16.78
C GLY A 848 -28.11 -5.44 18.16
N ARG A 849 -26.97 -4.73 18.24
CA ARG A 849 -26.46 -4.06 19.45
C ARG A 849 -26.48 -2.52 19.34
N GLY A 850 -27.20 -1.97 18.36
CA GLY A 850 -27.30 -0.53 18.13
C GLY A 850 -25.95 0.12 17.81
N ILE A 851 -25.10 -0.56 17.03
CA ILE A 851 -23.83 -0.04 16.52
C ILE A 851 -23.96 0.22 15.02
N ASP A 852 -24.12 1.49 14.66
CA ASP A 852 -24.34 1.90 13.27
C ASP A 852 -23.18 2.75 12.70
N GLY A 853 -22.91 2.58 11.41
CA GLY A 853 -21.95 3.40 10.66
C GLY A 853 -20.48 2.99 10.81
N VAL A 854 -20.16 1.96 11.61
CA VAL A 854 -18.82 1.35 11.63
C VAL A 854 -18.51 0.75 10.26
N THR A 855 -17.32 1.02 9.73
CA THR A 855 -16.91 0.48 8.43
C THR A 855 -16.61 -1.02 8.56
N VAL A 856 -17.42 -1.85 7.90
CA VAL A 856 -17.24 -3.31 7.83
C VAL A 856 -16.97 -3.71 6.39
N GLY A 857 -15.87 -4.44 6.13
CA GLY A 857 -15.59 -4.91 4.78
C GLY A 857 -14.35 -5.78 4.64
N THR A 858 -13.98 -6.06 3.39
CA THR A 858 -12.66 -6.66 3.11
C THR A 858 -11.55 -5.61 3.23
N VAL A 859 -10.28 -6.02 3.09
CA VAL A 859 -9.13 -5.10 3.11
C VAL A 859 -9.27 -3.92 2.13
N HIS A 860 -10.02 -4.09 1.03
CA HIS A 860 -10.31 -3.02 0.06
C HIS A 860 -11.23 -1.92 0.62
N ALA A 861 -12.09 -2.23 1.59
CA ALA A 861 -13.05 -1.27 2.14
C ALA A 861 -12.39 -0.17 2.99
N LEU A 862 -11.22 -0.48 3.57
CA LEU A 862 -10.39 0.50 4.27
C LEU A 862 -9.20 0.97 3.43
N GLN A 863 -9.23 0.76 2.11
CA GLN A 863 -8.15 1.22 1.27
C GLN A 863 -8.10 2.76 1.24
N GLY A 864 -6.95 3.30 1.61
CA GLY A 864 -6.76 4.75 1.77
C GLY A 864 -7.36 5.33 3.06
N ALA A 865 -8.14 4.54 3.81
CA ALA A 865 -8.64 4.90 5.14
C ALA A 865 -7.75 4.32 6.25
N GLU A 866 -7.96 4.80 7.46
CA GLU A 866 -7.26 4.37 8.68
C GLU A 866 -8.20 4.55 9.87
N ARG A 867 -7.99 3.75 10.92
CA ARG A 867 -8.79 3.77 12.15
C ARG A 867 -7.88 3.61 13.36
N PRO A 868 -8.13 4.33 14.48
CA PRO A 868 -7.46 4.06 15.74
C PRO A 868 -7.46 2.57 16.12
N VAL A 869 -8.61 1.91 15.98
CA VAL A 869 -8.80 0.49 16.29
C VAL A 869 -9.29 -0.26 15.05
N VAL A 870 -8.64 -1.38 14.72
CA VAL A 870 -9.08 -2.30 13.66
C VAL A 870 -9.31 -3.68 14.25
N LEU A 871 -10.50 -4.23 14.02
CA LEU A 871 -10.83 -5.62 14.34
C LEU A 871 -10.74 -6.47 13.09
N PHE A 872 -10.14 -7.66 13.21
CA PHE A 872 -9.96 -8.61 12.13
C PHE A 872 -10.63 -9.94 12.47
N SER A 873 -11.60 -10.33 11.64
CA SER A 873 -12.28 -11.65 11.71
C SER A 873 -11.70 -12.58 10.64
N PRO A 874 -10.87 -13.58 11.02
CA PRO A 874 -10.26 -14.51 10.08
C PRO A 874 -11.27 -15.52 9.51
N VAL A 875 -12.41 -15.75 10.17
CA VAL A 875 -13.50 -16.69 9.82
C VAL A 875 -13.11 -18.16 9.89
N CYS A 876 -11.90 -18.51 9.46
CA CYS A 876 -11.39 -19.86 9.44
C CYS A 876 -11.05 -20.35 10.86
N THR A 877 -11.22 -21.65 11.06
CA THR A 877 -11.00 -22.33 12.34
C THR A 877 -9.90 -23.38 12.22
N ALA A 878 -9.38 -23.84 13.36
CA ALA A 878 -8.40 -24.93 13.42
C ALA A 878 -8.94 -26.25 12.83
N ASP A 879 -10.26 -26.42 12.79
CA ASP A 879 -10.92 -27.62 12.26
C ASP A 879 -10.90 -27.66 10.71
N ASP A 880 -10.63 -26.52 10.06
CA ASP A 880 -10.37 -26.45 8.61
C ASP A 880 -8.98 -27.00 8.21
N GLY A 881 -8.20 -27.47 9.19
CA GLY A 881 -6.91 -28.12 9.00
C GLY A 881 -5.77 -27.18 8.58
N GLY A 882 -5.95 -25.85 8.72
CA GLY A 882 -4.93 -24.82 8.52
C GLY A 882 -4.32 -24.67 7.11
N ARG A 883 -4.51 -25.64 6.21
CA ARG A 883 -3.68 -25.83 5.01
C ARG A 883 -4.02 -24.96 3.80
N HIS A 884 -5.07 -24.15 3.84
CA HIS A 884 -5.48 -23.30 2.70
C HIS A 884 -6.07 -21.95 3.12
N LEU A 885 -5.39 -21.22 4.01
CA LEU A 885 -5.75 -19.84 4.37
C LEU A 885 -5.23 -18.88 3.29
N PHE A 886 -6.09 -18.41 2.40
CA PHE A 886 -5.67 -17.57 1.29
C PHE A 886 -5.01 -16.24 1.75
N PHE A 887 -5.45 -15.67 2.87
CA PHE A 887 -4.85 -14.47 3.47
C PHE A 887 -3.47 -14.72 4.10
N ASN A 888 -3.04 -15.97 4.19
CA ASN A 888 -1.74 -16.40 4.69
C ASN A 888 -0.79 -16.89 3.57
N GLN A 889 -1.26 -16.94 2.31
CA GLN A 889 -0.44 -17.38 1.17
C GLN A 889 0.50 -16.28 0.65
N SER A 890 0.16 -15.02 0.92
CA SER A 890 0.94 -13.86 0.51
C SER A 890 0.89 -12.80 1.63
N PRO A 891 1.96 -12.02 1.83
CA PRO A 891 2.00 -11.01 2.88
C PRO A 891 1.07 -9.81 2.62
N HIS A 892 0.66 -9.58 1.37
CA HIS A 892 -0.05 -8.37 0.95
C HIS A 892 -1.31 -8.07 1.76
N MET A 893 -2.14 -9.08 2.03
CA MET A 893 -3.43 -8.88 2.70
C MET A 893 -3.26 -8.45 4.16
N LEU A 894 -2.41 -9.15 4.92
CA LEU A 894 -2.18 -8.82 6.32
C LEU A 894 -1.33 -7.56 6.48
N ASN A 895 -0.40 -7.30 5.56
CA ASN A 895 0.31 -6.02 5.49
C ASN A 895 -0.67 -4.85 5.38
N VAL A 896 -1.66 -4.95 4.49
CA VAL A 896 -2.70 -3.93 4.36
C VAL A 896 -3.59 -3.90 5.59
N ALA A 897 -4.12 -5.04 6.06
CA ALA A 897 -5.04 -5.08 7.19
C ALA A 897 -4.44 -4.46 8.47
N VAL A 898 -3.22 -4.84 8.82
CA VAL A 898 -2.53 -4.37 10.04
C VAL A 898 -2.18 -2.88 9.93
N SER A 899 -1.69 -2.43 8.78
CA SER A 899 -1.31 -1.02 8.56
C SER A 899 -2.49 -0.03 8.47
N ARG A 900 -3.74 -0.51 8.61
CA ARG A 900 -4.93 0.35 8.81
C ARG A 900 -5.15 0.75 10.26
N ALA A 901 -4.60 0.01 11.21
CA ALA A 901 -4.67 0.32 12.63
C ALA A 901 -3.66 1.41 12.99
N LYS A 902 -4.09 2.49 13.63
CA LYS A 902 -3.15 3.47 14.21
C LYS A 902 -2.59 2.98 15.53
N HIS A 903 -3.45 2.42 16.40
CA HIS A 903 -3.10 2.05 17.77
C HIS A 903 -3.31 0.57 18.06
N ASN A 904 -4.46 -0.01 17.68
CA ASN A 904 -4.84 -1.36 18.06
C ASN A 904 -5.27 -2.21 16.85
N PHE A 905 -4.68 -3.38 16.70
CA PHE A 905 -5.10 -4.43 15.77
C PHE A 905 -5.55 -5.66 16.55
N ILE A 906 -6.85 -5.95 16.50
CA ILE A 906 -7.50 -6.96 17.34
C ILE A 906 -7.97 -8.12 16.46
N VAL A 907 -7.45 -9.31 16.67
CA VAL A 907 -7.88 -10.53 15.97
C VAL A 907 -8.95 -11.21 16.81
N VAL A 908 -10.17 -11.36 16.26
CA VAL A 908 -11.27 -12.05 16.93
C VAL A 908 -11.59 -13.32 16.14
N GLY A 909 -11.19 -14.48 16.67
CA GLY A 909 -11.31 -15.75 15.95
C GLY A 909 -10.71 -16.92 16.69
N ASP A 910 -10.62 -18.07 16.01
CA ASP A 910 -10.09 -19.28 16.60
C ASP A 910 -8.55 -19.22 16.72
N MET A 911 -8.06 -18.78 17.89
CA MET A 911 -6.62 -18.67 18.16
C MET A 911 -5.85 -20.00 18.05
N ARG A 912 -6.53 -21.16 18.09
CA ARG A 912 -5.89 -22.47 17.86
C ARG A 912 -5.25 -22.55 16.46
N LEU A 913 -5.78 -21.79 15.50
CA LEU A 913 -5.27 -21.69 14.14
C LEU A 913 -3.81 -21.20 14.08
N LEU A 914 -3.38 -20.36 15.01
CA LEU A 914 -2.00 -19.84 15.09
C LEU A 914 -0.96 -20.95 15.32
N SER A 915 -1.37 -22.09 15.90
CA SER A 915 -0.52 -23.26 16.12
C SER A 915 -0.44 -24.22 14.92
N GLN A 916 -1.30 -24.04 13.91
CA GLN A 916 -1.39 -24.89 12.72
C GLN A 916 -0.76 -24.27 11.46
N VAL A 917 -0.52 -22.96 11.47
CA VAL A 917 0.15 -22.25 10.37
C VAL A 917 1.66 -22.31 10.50
N ALA A 918 2.38 -22.27 9.37
CA ALA A 918 3.83 -22.34 9.37
C ALA A 918 4.47 -21.14 10.12
N PRO A 919 5.46 -21.36 11.00
CA PRO A 919 6.27 -20.28 11.56
C PRO A 919 6.90 -19.46 10.42
N GLY A 920 6.75 -18.13 10.47
CA GLY A 920 7.21 -17.23 9.40
C GLY A 920 6.18 -16.95 8.30
N SER A 921 5.04 -17.65 8.24
CA SER A 921 3.93 -17.22 7.37
C SER A 921 3.32 -15.92 7.90
N PRO A 922 2.64 -15.11 7.07
CA PRO A 922 2.04 -13.83 7.51
C PRO A 922 1.23 -13.91 8.81
N TYR A 923 0.29 -14.86 8.91
CA TYR A 923 -0.51 -15.08 10.12
C TYR A 923 0.28 -15.78 11.24
N GLY A 924 1.27 -16.60 10.89
CA GLY A 924 2.16 -17.24 11.86
C GLY A 924 3.07 -16.25 12.58
N MET A 925 3.60 -15.23 11.87
CA MET A 925 4.36 -14.13 12.47
C MET A 925 3.51 -13.27 13.38
N LEU A 926 2.21 -13.10 13.06
CA LEU A 926 1.32 -12.28 13.88
C LEU A 926 1.19 -12.83 15.31
N ALA A 927 1.33 -14.14 15.48
CA ALA A 927 1.32 -14.81 16.78
C ALA A 927 2.42 -14.28 17.74
N ASP A 928 3.55 -13.84 17.20
CA ASP A 928 4.67 -13.32 17.99
C ASP A 928 4.40 -11.89 18.52
N TYR A 929 3.38 -11.22 17.99
CA TYR A 929 2.96 -9.86 18.38
C TYR A 929 1.71 -9.87 19.27
N LEU A 930 0.84 -10.87 19.13
CA LEU A 930 -0.44 -10.93 19.84
C LEU A 930 -0.25 -11.10 21.34
N THR A 931 -0.84 -10.19 22.11
CA THR A 931 -1.24 -10.44 23.49
C THR A 931 -2.64 -11.04 23.47
N PHE A 932 -2.99 -11.85 24.47
CA PHE A 932 -4.34 -12.42 24.56
C PHE A 932 -5.13 -11.75 25.67
N GLU A 933 -6.43 -11.56 25.43
CA GLU A 933 -7.36 -11.02 26.43
C GLU A 933 -7.25 -11.88 27.70
N PRO A 934 -6.92 -11.30 28.87
CA PRO A 934 -6.87 -12.06 30.11
C PRO A 934 -8.27 -12.61 30.37
N VAL A 935 -8.39 -13.93 30.46
CA VAL A 935 -9.64 -14.50 30.95
C VAL A 935 -9.68 -14.22 32.45
N ALA A 936 -10.73 -13.54 32.90
CA ALA A 936 -10.86 -13.12 34.30
C ALA A 936 -10.86 -14.36 35.23
N SER A 937 -9.77 -14.62 35.96
CA SER A 937 -9.77 -15.28 37.28
C SER A 937 -8.36 -15.62 37.77
N ARG A 938 -8.04 -15.21 39.02
CA ARG A 938 -7.25 -15.86 40.11
C ARG A 938 -5.99 -16.74 39.84
N LEU A 939 -5.54 -16.94 38.60
CA LEU A 939 -4.45 -17.85 38.21
C LEU A 939 -3.09 -17.15 38.02
N ASP A 940 -3.08 -15.82 37.88
CA ASP A 940 -1.87 -15.01 37.64
C ASP A 940 -0.80 -15.16 38.74
N GLU A 941 -1.20 -15.64 39.93
CA GLU A 941 -0.31 -15.90 41.06
C GLU A 941 0.21 -17.34 41.13
N LYS A 942 -0.42 -18.31 40.44
CA LYS A 942 -0.07 -19.74 40.55
C LYS A 942 1.08 -20.16 39.62
N PHE A 943 1.27 -19.44 38.50
CA PHE A 943 2.29 -19.76 37.50
C PHE A 943 3.32 -18.62 37.37
N PRO A 944 4.60 -18.95 37.09
CA PRO A 944 5.62 -17.97 36.74
C PRO A 944 5.18 -17.00 35.63
N PRO A 945 5.60 -15.72 35.63
CA PRO A 945 5.15 -14.71 34.66
C PRO A 945 5.30 -15.09 33.18
N ASP A 946 6.29 -15.91 32.85
CA ASP A 946 6.57 -16.42 31.52
C ASP A 946 5.67 -17.58 31.07
N LEU A 947 4.91 -18.17 32.00
CA LEU A 947 3.97 -19.29 31.77
C LEU A 947 2.50 -18.88 31.98
N ARG A 948 2.22 -17.59 32.15
CA ARG A 948 0.87 -17.07 32.45
C ARG A 948 -0.12 -17.21 31.27
N PRO A 949 -1.44 -17.25 31.54
CA PRO A 949 -2.52 -17.48 30.56
C PRO A 949 -2.60 -16.59 29.33
N SER A 950 -1.82 -15.50 29.27
CA SER A 950 -1.90 -14.48 28.22
C SER A 950 -0.87 -14.65 27.10
N ARG A 951 -0.12 -15.77 27.04
CA ARG A 951 0.93 -16.03 26.03
C ARG A 951 0.79 -17.39 25.36
N LEU A 952 1.20 -17.47 24.09
CA LEU A 952 1.48 -18.74 23.41
C LEU A 952 2.72 -19.39 24.04
N LEU A 953 2.59 -20.63 24.50
CA LEU A 953 3.70 -21.44 24.99
C LEU A 953 4.54 -21.90 23.80
N ALA A 954 5.81 -21.50 23.76
CA ALA A 954 6.81 -21.98 22.81
C ALA A 954 7.39 -23.34 23.25
N GLY A 955 7.91 -24.14 22.30
CA GLY A 955 8.36 -25.52 22.52
C GLY A 955 9.23 -25.78 23.78
N SER A 956 10.12 -24.86 24.17
CA SER A 956 10.94 -25.00 25.38
C SER A 956 10.19 -24.81 26.70
N LEU A 957 9.00 -24.19 26.65
CA LEU A 957 8.18 -23.88 27.83
C LEU A 957 7.13 -24.96 28.12
N HIS A 958 6.78 -25.83 27.15
CA HIS A 958 5.77 -26.87 27.33
C HIS A 958 6.13 -27.88 28.43
N ASP A 959 7.37 -28.33 28.50
CA ASP A 959 7.80 -29.28 29.54
C ASP A 959 7.72 -28.65 30.95
N ARG A 960 8.14 -27.39 31.08
CA ARG A 960 8.03 -26.65 32.34
C ARG A 960 6.57 -26.42 32.71
N PHE A 961 5.73 -26.04 31.75
CA PHE A 961 4.29 -25.90 31.98
C PHE A 961 3.65 -27.22 32.43
N LEU A 962 3.99 -28.34 31.79
CA LEU A 962 3.49 -29.65 32.17
C LEU A 962 3.87 -30.01 33.61
N GLN A 963 5.12 -29.74 34.01
CA GLN A 963 5.59 -29.95 35.39
C GLN A 963 4.81 -29.09 36.38
N GLU A 964 4.62 -27.80 36.10
CA GLU A 964 3.85 -26.89 36.94
C GLU A 964 2.37 -27.33 37.05
N ALA A 965 1.75 -27.76 35.95
CA ALA A 965 0.39 -28.29 35.95
C ALA A 965 0.29 -29.55 36.83
N PHE A 966 1.25 -30.47 36.73
CA PHE A 966 1.32 -31.63 37.62
C PHE A 966 1.63 -31.26 39.06
N ALA A 967 2.35 -30.18 39.35
CA ALA A 967 2.67 -29.75 40.71
C ALA A 967 1.49 -29.05 41.40
N HIS A 968 0.69 -28.30 40.64
CA HIS A 968 -0.33 -27.39 41.16
C HIS A 968 -1.78 -27.85 40.99
N ALA A 969 -2.04 -28.93 40.24
CA ALA A 969 -3.37 -29.53 40.16
C ALA A 969 -3.90 -29.95 41.53
N ARG A 970 -5.18 -29.69 41.79
CA ARG A 970 -5.88 -29.90 43.08
C ARG A 970 -6.92 -31.00 43.02
N SER A 971 -7.58 -31.14 41.88
CA SER A 971 -8.76 -32.00 41.70
C SER A 971 -8.62 -32.89 40.47
N THR A 972 -8.29 -32.32 39.31
CA THR A 972 -8.31 -33.02 38.03
C THR A 972 -7.25 -32.53 37.08
N LEU A 973 -6.59 -33.46 36.39
CA LEU A 973 -5.75 -33.18 35.23
C LEU A 973 -6.21 -34.05 34.07
N PHE A 974 -6.52 -33.48 32.92
CA PHE A 974 -6.93 -34.22 31.73
C PHE A 974 -5.97 -33.95 30.58
N ILE A 975 -5.36 -35.00 30.04
CA ILE A 975 -4.38 -34.92 28.96
C ILE A 975 -4.93 -35.62 27.73
N ALA A 976 -5.17 -34.88 26.65
CA ALA A 976 -5.40 -35.44 25.32
C ALA A 976 -4.07 -35.53 24.58
N SER A 977 -3.60 -36.75 24.31
CA SER A 977 -2.36 -37.00 23.57
C SER A 977 -2.58 -38.15 22.58
N PRO A 978 -2.66 -37.89 21.26
CA PRO A 978 -2.93 -38.94 20.27
C PRO A 978 -1.87 -40.03 20.22
N TRP A 979 -0.63 -39.71 20.58
CA TRP A 979 0.47 -40.67 20.70
C TRP A 979 0.99 -40.66 22.14
N ILE A 980 1.46 -41.82 22.58
CA ILE A 980 2.15 -42.01 23.86
C ILE A 980 3.45 -42.76 23.58
N LYS A 981 4.56 -42.35 24.22
CA LYS A 981 5.86 -43.03 24.09
C LYS A 981 6.44 -43.38 25.46
N GLU A 982 6.87 -44.61 25.60
CA GLU A 982 7.39 -45.18 26.86
C GLU A 982 8.51 -44.34 27.50
N LYS A 983 9.52 -43.91 26.72
CA LYS A 983 10.63 -43.06 27.20
C LYS A 983 10.11 -41.76 27.85
N VAL A 984 9.07 -41.17 27.26
CA VAL A 984 8.48 -39.91 27.74
C VAL A 984 7.68 -40.16 29.03
N VAL A 985 6.84 -41.20 29.04
CA VAL A 985 6.07 -41.57 30.24
C VAL A 985 6.98 -41.89 31.43
N ARG A 986 8.04 -42.69 31.23
CA ARG A 986 9.00 -43.04 32.31
C ARG A 986 9.66 -41.82 32.93
N SER A 987 9.99 -40.81 32.12
CA SER A 987 10.59 -39.56 32.63
C SER A 987 9.62 -38.70 33.44
N LEU A 988 8.30 -38.88 33.26
CA LEU A 988 7.26 -38.14 33.97
C LEU A 988 6.69 -38.94 35.15
N LEU A 989 7.11 -40.19 35.34
CA LEU A 989 6.49 -41.11 36.29
C LEU A 989 6.48 -40.56 37.72
N GLY A 990 7.60 -39.98 38.17
CA GLY A 990 7.70 -39.41 39.51
C GLY A 990 6.69 -38.28 39.75
N ILE A 991 6.60 -37.32 38.83
CA ILE A 991 5.67 -36.19 38.98
C ILE A 991 4.20 -36.62 38.84
N ILE A 992 3.91 -37.65 38.03
CA ILE A 992 2.57 -38.22 37.88
C ILE A 992 2.18 -38.92 39.19
N GLN A 993 3.06 -39.74 39.76
CA GLN A 993 2.85 -40.43 41.03
C GLN A 993 2.61 -39.43 42.17
N ASP A 994 3.44 -38.40 42.27
CA ASP A 994 3.27 -37.34 43.26
C ASP A 994 1.91 -36.63 43.11
N CYS A 995 1.47 -36.38 41.88
CA CYS A 995 0.17 -35.77 41.60
C CYS A 995 -1.00 -36.66 42.06
N VAL A 996 -0.97 -37.94 41.70
CA VAL A 996 -2.01 -38.91 42.10
C VAL A 996 -2.01 -39.13 43.61
N MET A 997 -0.84 -39.19 44.27
CA MET A 997 -0.73 -39.31 45.73
C MET A 997 -1.33 -38.12 46.47
N ARG A 998 -1.36 -36.92 45.86
CA ARG A 998 -2.06 -35.75 46.41
C ARG A 998 -3.58 -35.81 46.25
N GLY A 999 -4.13 -36.88 45.68
CA GLY A 999 -5.57 -37.07 45.48
C GLY A 999 -6.12 -36.42 44.21
N VAL A 1000 -5.26 -36.01 43.27
CA VAL A 1000 -5.68 -35.47 41.98
C VAL A 1000 -6.07 -36.61 41.05
N THR A 1001 -7.23 -36.51 40.40
CA THR A 1001 -7.66 -37.49 39.39
C THR A 1001 -7.04 -37.14 38.04
N VAL A 1002 -6.20 -38.03 37.50
CA VAL A 1002 -5.53 -37.80 36.21
C VAL A 1002 -6.18 -38.67 35.13
N TYR A 1003 -6.62 -38.04 34.04
CA TYR A 1003 -7.16 -38.67 32.85
C TYR A 1003 -6.20 -38.50 31.67
N VAL A 1004 -6.02 -39.57 30.88
CA VAL A 1004 -5.26 -39.53 29.63
C VAL A 1004 -6.14 -40.07 28.51
N LEU A 1005 -6.58 -39.21 27.60
CA LEU A 1005 -7.27 -39.60 26.37
C LEU A 1005 -6.24 -39.81 25.26
N THR A 1006 -6.22 -41.02 24.70
CA THR A 1006 -5.31 -41.40 23.62
C THR A 1006 -6.00 -42.16 22.49
N ASP A 1007 -5.34 -42.24 21.33
CA ASP A 1007 -5.89 -42.86 20.13
C ASP A 1007 -5.46 -44.32 20.04
N CYS A 1008 -6.43 -45.23 19.97
CA CYS A 1008 -6.16 -46.67 19.90
C CYS A 1008 -5.46 -47.10 18.61
N GLU A 1009 -5.66 -46.39 17.50
CA GLU A 1009 -5.02 -46.72 16.22
C GLU A 1009 -3.58 -46.21 16.16
N LYS A 1010 -3.29 -45.11 16.86
CA LYS A 1010 -1.95 -44.48 16.86
C LYS A 1010 -1.01 -45.05 17.93
N CYS A 1011 -1.54 -45.71 18.96
CA CYS A 1011 -0.78 -46.35 20.03
C CYS A 1011 -0.73 -47.89 19.89
N ALA A 1012 -0.68 -48.41 18.67
CA ALA A 1012 -0.72 -49.85 18.39
C ALA A 1012 0.62 -50.60 18.58
N ASP A 1013 1.75 -49.91 18.80
CA ASP A 1013 3.05 -50.55 19.09
C ASP A 1013 3.02 -51.16 20.51
N PRO A 1014 3.49 -52.41 20.72
CA PRO A 1014 3.57 -53.03 22.04
C PRO A 1014 4.23 -52.16 23.13
N ARG A 1015 5.21 -51.32 22.78
CA ARG A 1015 5.86 -50.39 23.71
C ARG A 1015 4.98 -49.20 24.09
N ASP A 1016 4.10 -48.77 23.19
CA ASP A 1016 3.12 -47.72 23.47
C ASP A 1016 2.02 -48.26 24.40
N MET A 1017 1.66 -49.54 24.24
CA MET A 1017 0.77 -50.27 25.16
C MET A 1017 1.40 -50.46 26.55
N GLU A 1018 2.69 -50.77 26.62
CA GLU A 1018 3.44 -50.81 27.90
C GLU A 1018 3.43 -49.43 28.58
N ALA A 1019 3.61 -48.36 27.82
CA ALA A 1019 3.53 -46.99 28.34
C ALA A 1019 2.14 -46.66 28.93
N CYS A 1020 1.06 -47.11 28.29
CA CYS A 1020 -0.30 -46.98 28.82
C CYS A 1020 -0.50 -47.80 30.10
N ALA A 1021 0.02 -49.02 30.15
CA ALA A 1021 -0.02 -49.86 31.36
C ALA A 1021 0.76 -49.23 32.52
N LEU A 1022 1.91 -48.61 32.26
CA LEU A 1022 2.67 -47.85 33.25
C LEU A 1022 1.86 -46.70 33.84
N LEU A 1023 1.15 -45.93 33.00
CA LEU A 1023 0.25 -44.87 33.47
C LEU A 1023 -0.86 -45.45 34.37
N GLN A 1024 -1.52 -46.52 33.94
CA GLN A 1024 -2.59 -47.16 34.72
C GLN A 1024 -2.10 -47.65 36.09
N ASN A 1025 -0.89 -48.23 36.16
CA ASN A 1025 -0.29 -48.68 37.42
C ASN A 1025 0.00 -47.54 38.41
N THR A 1026 0.08 -46.29 37.94
CA THR A 1026 0.22 -45.10 38.80
C THR A 1026 -1.12 -44.53 39.29
N GLY A 1027 -2.25 -45.10 38.86
CA GLY A 1027 -3.60 -44.62 39.19
C GLY A 1027 -4.20 -43.66 38.16
N VAL A 1028 -3.56 -43.47 37.00
CA VAL A 1028 -4.08 -42.66 35.89
C VAL A 1028 -5.18 -43.40 35.14
N GLN A 1029 -6.27 -42.70 34.81
CA GLN A 1029 -7.37 -43.23 34.01
C GLN A 1029 -7.10 -43.02 32.51
N VAL A 1030 -6.70 -44.09 31.81
CA VAL A 1030 -6.47 -44.05 30.37
C VAL A 1030 -7.78 -44.31 29.60
N LEU A 1031 -8.17 -43.35 28.77
CA LEU A 1031 -9.37 -43.37 27.92
C LEU A 1031 -8.96 -43.63 26.47
N TRP A 1032 -9.66 -44.55 25.81
CA TRP A 1032 -9.39 -44.92 24.42
C TRP A 1032 -10.40 -44.27 23.47
N GLY A 1033 -9.90 -43.52 22.50
CA GLY A 1033 -10.68 -42.95 21.41
C GLY A 1033 -10.14 -43.33 20.03
N LYS A 1034 -10.87 -42.96 18.99
CA LYS A 1034 -10.50 -43.09 17.57
C LYS A 1034 -10.42 -41.71 16.91
N ARG A 1035 -9.45 -41.53 16.01
CA ARG A 1035 -9.26 -40.27 15.25
C ARG A 1035 -9.01 -39.05 16.14
N LEU A 1036 -8.35 -39.22 17.28
CA LEU A 1036 -8.00 -38.11 18.15
C LEU A 1036 -6.94 -37.25 17.46
N HIS A 1037 -7.27 -35.98 17.20
CA HIS A 1037 -6.33 -35.00 16.65
C HIS A 1037 -5.93 -33.92 17.66
N ALA A 1038 -6.77 -33.69 18.67
CA ALA A 1038 -6.54 -32.72 19.73
C ALA A 1038 -5.32 -33.10 20.57
N LYS A 1039 -4.52 -32.09 20.91
CA LYS A 1039 -3.44 -32.20 21.88
C LYS A 1039 -3.67 -31.13 22.92
N ALA A 1040 -4.17 -31.56 24.06
CA ALA A 1040 -4.70 -30.65 25.07
C ALA A 1040 -4.32 -31.10 26.47
N LEU A 1041 -4.19 -30.14 27.37
CA LEU A 1041 -3.94 -30.32 28.78
C LEU A 1041 -4.90 -29.43 29.54
N TYR A 1042 -5.80 -30.02 30.31
CA TYR A 1042 -6.75 -29.31 31.16
C TYR A 1042 -6.41 -29.54 32.63
N CYS A 1043 -6.45 -28.49 33.44
CA CYS A 1043 -6.16 -28.51 34.87
C CYS A 1043 -7.31 -27.87 35.65
N ASP A 1044 -7.92 -28.62 36.58
CA ASP A 1044 -8.91 -28.18 37.58
C ASP A 1044 -10.13 -27.41 37.05
N ALA A 1045 -10.49 -27.56 35.77
CA ALA A 1045 -11.49 -26.74 35.07
C ALA A 1045 -11.20 -25.23 35.00
N GLU A 1046 -10.04 -24.82 35.49
CA GLU A 1046 -9.58 -23.43 35.53
C GLU A 1046 -8.61 -23.12 34.39
N LEU A 1047 -8.04 -24.13 33.72
CA LEU A 1047 -6.96 -23.91 32.77
C LEU A 1047 -6.93 -24.97 31.66
N ALA A 1048 -6.73 -24.55 30.42
CA ALA A 1048 -6.58 -25.41 29.26
C ALA A 1048 -5.45 -24.93 28.33
N VAL A 1049 -4.46 -25.78 28.08
CA VAL A 1049 -3.54 -25.60 26.95
C VAL A 1049 -3.98 -26.49 25.81
N MET A 1050 -4.17 -25.92 24.63
CA MET A 1050 -4.44 -26.66 23.40
C MET A 1050 -3.42 -26.28 22.33
N GLY A 1051 -2.95 -27.22 21.52
CA GLY A 1051 -2.05 -26.86 20.43
C GLY A 1051 -1.49 -28.02 19.63
N SER A 1052 -0.29 -27.83 19.10
CA SER A 1052 0.42 -28.83 18.31
C SER A 1052 1.31 -29.75 19.14
N PHE A 1053 1.49 -29.49 20.44
CA PHE A 1053 2.41 -30.22 21.31
C PHE A 1053 1.86 -31.55 21.85
N ASN A 1054 2.53 -32.67 21.55
CA ASN A 1054 2.13 -34.00 22.04
C ASN A 1054 2.71 -34.27 23.44
N TRP A 1055 1.91 -34.02 24.48
CA TRP A 1055 2.31 -34.07 25.89
C TRP A 1055 2.99 -35.36 26.35
N LEU A 1056 2.61 -36.52 25.80
CA LEU A 1056 3.11 -37.83 26.24
C LEU A 1056 3.99 -38.55 25.21
N SER A 1057 4.35 -37.88 24.11
CA SER A 1057 5.19 -38.50 23.06
C SER A 1057 6.20 -37.57 22.39
N ALA A 1058 6.30 -36.31 22.80
CA ALA A 1058 7.25 -35.35 22.22
C ALA A 1058 8.71 -35.79 22.40
N ASN A 1059 9.52 -35.69 21.34
CA ASN A 1059 10.96 -35.97 21.39
C ASN A 1059 11.74 -34.75 21.91
N ARG A 1060 12.04 -34.72 23.20
CA ARG A 1060 12.65 -33.56 23.88
C ARG A 1060 14.04 -33.13 23.35
N GLU A 1061 14.72 -33.93 22.53
CA GLU A 1061 16.03 -33.57 21.95
C GLU A 1061 15.92 -32.83 20.60
N THR A 1062 14.85 -33.06 19.82
CA THR A 1062 14.64 -32.48 18.47
C THR A 1062 13.63 -31.32 18.44
N TYR A 1063 12.83 -31.18 19.49
CA TYR A 1063 11.74 -30.20 19.59
C TYR A 1063 12.25 -28.84 20.07
N LYS A 1064 12.94 -28.08 19.22
CA LYS A 1064 13.51 -26.79 19.65
C LYS A 1064 12.70 -25.53 19.33
N GLN A 1065 11.86 -25.43 18.29
CA GLN A 1065 11.28 -24.10 17.95
C GLN A 1065 9.90 -24.04 17.24
N THR A 1066 9.27 -25.14 16.83
CA THR A 1066 8.13 -25.07 15.89
C THR A 1066 6.73 -25.33 16.47
N GLU A 1067 6.62 -25.96 17.65
CA GLU A 1067 5.32 -26.25 18.26
C GLU A 1067 4.87 -25.12 19.20
N ARG A 1068 3.56 -24.81 19.14
CA ARG A 1068 2.94 -23.70 19.86
C ARG A 1068 1.71 -24.21 20.61
N GLY A 1069 1.62 -23.90 21.90
CA GLY A 1069 0.46 -24.16 22.75
C GLY A 1069 -0.28 -22.86 23.03
N PHE A 1070 -1.60 -22.87 22.86
CA PHE A 1070 -2.48 -21.78 23.25
C PHE A 1070 -3.05 -22.08 24.63
N LEU A 1071 -2.71 -21.24 25.60
CA LEU A 1071 -3.23 -21.30 26.96
C LEU A 1071 -4.49 -20.44 27.05
N HIS A 1072 -5.58 -21.00 27.57
CA HIS A 1072 -6.83 -20.28 27.81
C HIS A 1072 -7.60 -20.90 28.97
N VAL A 1073 -8.59 -20.16 29.48
CA VAL A 1073 -9.54 -20.65 30.48
C VAL A 1073 -10.87 -20.90 29.75
N PRO A 1074 -11.31 -22.16 29.62
CA PRO A 1074 -12.58 -22.46 28.96
C PRO A 1074 -13.77 -21.89 29.74
N GLU A 1075 -14.81 -21.41 29.04
CA GLU A 1075 -16.08 -21.02 29.70
C GLU A 1075 -16.72 -22.21 30.43
N ASN A 1076 -16.56 -23.42 29.89
CA ASN A 1076 -16.99 -24.67 30.49
C ASN A 1076 -16.03 -25.81 30.12
N THR A 1077 -14.96 -25.97 30.90
CA THR A 1077 -13.91 -26.98 30.66
C THR A 1077 -14.47 -28.39 30.53
N TYR A 1078 -15.49 -28.72 31.32
CA TYR A 1078 -16.06 -30.06 31.32
C TYR A 1078 -16.84 -30.37 30.05
N GLU A 1079 -17.59 -29.40 29.54
CA GLU A 1079 -18.32 -29.55 28.27
C GLU A 1079 -17.36 -29.73 27.09
N GLU A 1080 -16.22 -29.02 27.07
CA GLU A 1080 -15.18 -29.25 26.07
C GLU A 1080 -14.58 -30.65 26.14
N ILE A 1081 -14.25 -31.14 27.33
CA ILE A 1081 -13.72 -32.49 27.55
C ILE A 1081 -14.74 -33.54 27.08
N LEU A 1082 -16.02 -33.35 27.41
CA LEU A 1082 -17.10 -34.26 27.02
C LEU A 1082 -17.34 -34.25 25.51
N ASN A 1083 -17.31 -33.08 24.88
CA ASN A 1083 -17.40 -32.95 23.42
C ASN A 1083 -16.21 -33.63 22.74
N LEU A 1084 -15.00 -33.45 23.25
CA LEU A 1084 -13.81 -34.12 22.73
C LEU A 1084 -13.93 -35.65 22.82
N CYS A 1085 -14.39 -36.16 23.97
CA CYS A 1085 -14.63 -37.59 24.15
C CYS A 1085 -15.72 -38.12 23.19
N ALA A 1086 -16.76 -37.33 22.95
CA ALA A 1086 -17.84 -37.65 22.01
C ALA A 1086 -17.33 -37.77 20.57
N GLU A 1087 -16.55 -36.77 20.13
CA GLU A 1087 -15.98 -36.71 18.78
C GLU A 1087 -15.02 -37.88 18.51
N CYS A 1088 -14.31 -38.33 19.54
CA CYS A 1088 -13.38 -39.45 19.45
C CYS A 1088 -14.04 -40.82 19.66
N GLY A 1089 -15.35 -40.90 19.86
CA GLY A 1089 -16.08 -42.16 20.02
C GLY A 1089 -15.67 -42.96 21.27
N VAL A 1090 -15.34 -42.27 22.37
CA VAL A 1090 -15.14 -42.90 23.69
C VAL A 1090 -16.44 -43.59 24.10
N GLU A 1091 -16.35 -44.77 24.73
CA GLU A 1091 -17.53 -45.59 25.07
C GLU A 1091 -18.60 -44.79 25.86
N PRO A 1092 -19.89 -44.88 25.49
CA PRO A 1092 -20.97 -44.11 26.13
C PRO A 1092 -21.04 -44.28 27.64
N GLU A 1093 -20.74 -45.48 28.16
CA GLU A 1093 -20.74 -45.77 29.60
C GLU A 1093 -19.63 -45.01 30.34
N ILE A 1094 -18.44 -44.92 29.73
CA ILE A 1094 -17.30 -44.17 30.26
C ILE A 1094 -17.59 -42.68 30.20
N ARG A 1095 -18.17 -42.19 29.10
CA ARG A 1095 -18.62 -40.80 28.97
C ARG A 1095 -19.66 -40.45 30.01
N HIS A 1096 -20.65 -41.31 30.25
CA HIS A 1096 -21.67 -41.08 31.27
C HIS A 1096 -21.07 -41.02 32.68
N LYS A 1097 -20.05 -41.86 32.97
CA LYS A 1097 -19.29 -41.77 34.23
C LYS A 1097 -18.52 -40.45 34.35
N LEU A 1098 -17.94 -39.95 33.27
CA LEU A 1098 -17.29 -38.63 33.24
C LEU A 1098 -18.31 -37.51 33.44
N GLU A 1099 -19.49 -37.59 32.81
CA GLU A 1099 -20.60 -36.64 33.01
C GLU A 1099 -21.02 -36.62 34.49
N ILE A 1100 -21.23 -37.79 35.11
CA ILE A 1100 -21.57 -37.88 36.54
C ILE A 1100 -20.42 -37.36 37.42
N PHE A 1101 -19.16 -37.66 37.10
CA PHE A 1101 -18.01 -37.20 37.87
C PHE A 1101 -17.85 -35.68 37.83
N PHE A 1102 -17.97 -35.08 36.63
CA PHE A 1102 -17.84 -33.64 36.45
C PHE A 1102 -19.06 -32.86 36.93
N LEU A 1103 -20.28 -33.42 36.85
CA LEU A 1103 -21.51 -32.77 37.31
C LEU A 1103 -21.85 -33.07 38.79
N GLY A 1104 -21.31 -34.16 39.35
CA GLY A 1104 -21.69 -34.70 40.66
C GLY A 1104 -20.75 -34.33 41.82
N ASN A 1105 -19.73 -33.50 41.61
CA ASN A 1105 -18.79 -33.08 42.65
C ASN A 1105 -19.24 -31.74 43.28
N PRO A 1106 -19.92 -31.72 44.46
CA PRO A 1106 -20.68 -30.55 44.93
C PRO A 1106 -19.82 -29.40 45.47
N LYS A 1107 -18.48 -29.51 45.44
CA LYS A 1107 -17.56 -28.47 45.92
C LYS A 1107 -17.08 -27.50 44.83
N MET A 1108 -17.49 -27.69 43.57
CA MET A 1108 -17.03 -26.84 42.44
C MET A 1108 -18.16 -26.26 41.60
N ALA A 1109 -19.40 -26.26 42.12
CA ALA A 1109 -20.57 -25.69 41.47
C ALA A 1109 -20.97 -24.29 42.03
N VAL A 1110 -20.00 -23.52 42.54
CA VAL A 1110 -20.22 -22.13 43.00
C VAL A 1110 -19.17 -21.20 42.40
#